data_AF-A0A9P0ABI7-F1
#
_entry.id   AF-A0A9P0ABI7-F1
#
_cell.length_a   1.000
_cell.length_b   1.000
_cell.length_c   1.000
_cell.angle_alpha   90.00
_cell.angle_beta   90.00
_cell.angle_gamma   90.00
#
_symmetry.space_group_name_H-M   'P 1'
#
loop_
_entity.id
_entity.type
_entity.pdbx_description
1 polymer ?
#
loop_
_entity_poly.entity_id
_entity_poly.type
_entity_poly.pdbx_seq_one_letter_code
_entity_poly.pdbx_strand_id
1 'polypeptide(L)'
;MQSHSQILPPLSPPPTSLSRRELKPTDTEASRTLAEESTESSNEEPVSENDFIIPELPSGQELVIDITSTWGDKHYLGLNGIEIFNSDGEQVKVQKISADPADINVLPEYCKDPRVVGNLLDGVNRTHDDMHLWLTPYSEGEHHYVYITFSQTETIALIRIWNYNKSRIHSYRGAKDMVIFLDGVMIFQGEIARACGGILGSVDAFGDTILFTLDEDILEKISQNDSSYSIFFEENTSASINQLHITKRPLTADTAQQDVRPLTSAEAIPLEVASAETPAHQLTLFAELSPVSPIPSPTTSEIKAASPSLTVEQLRIDLIENWGHSMTIGLTGIQVVSDVGKLVPVEKITCNQPSSQIERLIDGELMTTNPDHMWSTNHSELARTFITLHFKVPQQVSAVIIWNYNASSDLTFCGVKSISLSVDGCILPNRECIYLRRAPGNCHYVYGQCIPLVFNVDLDAVSAQAPSPFMLSPRSVLDDDYEAVLPQGFVYQFLLLSTWGDDYYIGLNGLQLYDIDGRMIQLNEANVSAYPPSVNILEGVENDVRTADKLIDGVNDKSDGSHSWLAPVLPGELNRVYIIFSVPISISMIKLWNYRKTPARGVKEFEILVDDLLIYNGVLDVWSNNSAVKPFRTIVFSPNHQVTNEEKSTILKANDARCDVQLLNDLRVTSSGSQVTADQSQRPFTSLIISAQNKDVMNL
;
A
#
# COMPACT_ATOMS: atom_id res chain seq x y z
N MET A 1 -5.79 -30.99 72.19
CA MET A 1 -6.25 -30.10 71.11
C MET A 1 -5.93 -28.68 71.59
N GLN A 2 -4.75 -28.11 71.40
CA GLN A 2 -3.92 -28.02 70.17
C GLN A 2 -4.76 -27.55 68.98
N SER A 3 -4.42 -26.47 68.27
CA SER A 3 -3.18 -25.65 68.31
C SER A 3 -3.41 -24.20 67.84
N HIS A 4 -2.76 -23.23 68.49
CA HIS A 4 -2.64 -21.85 68.02
C HIS A 4 -1.30 -21.61 67.30
N SER A 5 -1.30 -20.62 66.42
CA SER A 5 -0.17 -20.14 65.61
C SER A 5 1.00 -19.57 66.42
N GLN A 6 2.24 -19.76 65.92
CA GLN A 6 3.39 -18.91 66.20
C GLN A 6 4.26 -18.71 64.95
N ILE A 7 4.96 -17.57 64.93
CA ILE A 7 5.73 -17.02 63.81
C ILE A 7 7.24 -17.29 64.04
N LEU A 8 8.02 -17.53 62.98
CA LEU A 8 9.49 -17.50 63.00
C LEU A 8 10.08 -16.73 61.79
N PRO A 9 11.25 -16.06 61.94
CA PRO A 9 11.83 -15.15 60.93
C PRO A 9 13.02 -15.83 60.15
N PRO A 10 13.83 -15.11 59.33
CA PRO A 10 14.38 -15.65 58.06
C PRO A 10 15.75 -16.34 58.14
N LEU A 11 16.13 -17.02 57.06
CA LEU A 11 17.46 -17.63 56.84
C LEU A 11 18.11 -17.14 55.53
N SER A 12 19.44 -17.09 55.53
CA SER A 12 20.32 -16.43 54.54
C SER A 12 20.78 -17.33 53.38
N PRO A 13 21.32 -16.79 52.27
CA PRO A 13 21.68 -17.58 51.08
C PRO A 13 23.14 -18.11 51.06
N PRO A 14 23.41 -19.23 50.36
CA PRO A 14 24.75 -19.69 49.95
C PRO A 14 25.03 -19.45 48.43
N PRO A 15 26.28 -19.63 47.93
CA PRO A 15 26.91 -18.56 47.14
C PRO A 15 27.33 -18.87 45.69
N THR A 16 27.74 -17.81 44.98
CA THR A 16 28.20 -17.79 43.58
C THR A 16 29.73 -17.99 43.43
N SER A 17 30.15 -18.84 42.48
CA SER A 17 31.40 -18.79 41.67
C SER A 17 31.47 -20.08 40.82
N LEU A 18 32.15 -20.21 39.67
CA LEU A 18 33.37 -19.58 39.15
C LEU A 18 33.30 -19.34 37.63
N SER A 19 34.14 -18.44 37.14
CA SER A 19 34.42 -18.22 35.71
C SER A 19 35.32 -19.30 35.11
N ARG A 20 35.19 -19.56 33.79
CA ARG A 20 36.14 -20.39 33.03
C ARG A 20 36.85 -19.55 31.97
N ARG A 21 38.19 -19.51 32.06
CA ARG A 21 39.08 -18.86 31.08
C ARG A 21 39.39 -19.79 29.90
N GLU A 22 39.78 -19.15 28.81
CA GLU A 22 40.34 -19.73 27.58
C GLU A 22 41.60 -20.56 27.85
N LEU A 23 41.84 -21.58 27.02
CA LEU A 23 43.16 -22.21 26.81
C LEU A 23 43.29 -22.69 25.36
N LYS A 24 44.35 -22.26 24.67
CA LYS A 24 44.80 -22.80 23.37
C LYS A 24 45.43 -24.20 23.55
N PRO A 25 45.48 -25.02 22.50
CA PRO A 25 46.55 -25.99 22.28
C PRO A 25 47.58 -25.48 21.24
N THR A 26 48.83 -25.91 21.41
CA THR A 26 49.95 -25.74 20.47
C THR A 26 50.56 -27.11 20.13
N ASP A 27 51.35 -27.16 19.06
CA ASP A 27 51.87 -28.35 18.36
C ASP A 27 52.76 -29.31 19.20
N THR A 28 53.07 -30.50 18.64
CA THR A 28 54.46 -30.91 18.24
C THR A 28 54.53 -32.38 17.73
N GLU A 29 54.76 -32.51 16.40
CA GLU A 29 55.59 -33.49 15.64
C GLU A 29 55.42 -35.04 15.58
N ALA A 30 55.77 -35.52 14.35
CA ALA A 30 56.55 -36.72 13.95
C ALA A 30 55.79 -37.95 13.38
N SER A 31 56.14 -38.52 12.20
CA SER A 31 57.10 -38.13 11.12
C SER A 31 56.99 -39.06 9.87
N ARG A 32 57.54 -38.63 8.71
CA ARG A 32 57.95 -39.38 7.47
C ARG A 32 56.88 -39.75 6.40
N THR A 33 57.09 -39.62 5.08
CA THR A 33 58.21 -39.09 4.24
C THR A 33 57.82 -38.91 2.74
N LEU A 34 58.35 -37.85 2.07
CA LEU A 34 58.76 -37.73 0.62
C LEU A 34 57.67 -37.85 -0.48
N ALA A 35 57.66 -37.10 -1.60
CA ALA A 35 58.49 -35.99 -2.16
C ALA A 35 57.59 -35.14 -3.12
N GLU A 36 57.67 -33.80 -3.18
CA GLU A 36 58.45 -32.95 -4.14
C GLU A 36 58.31 -33.35 -5.64
N GLU A 37 58.15 -32.47 -6.63
CA GLU A 37 58.09 -30.98 -6.70
C GLU A 37 56.66 -30.54 -7.20
N SER A 38 56.29 -29.30 -7.54
CA SER A 38 56.96 -27.98 -7.69
C SER A 38 55.98 -26.81 -7.40
N THR A 39 56.37 -25.56 -7.66
CA THR A 39 55.56 -24.32 -7.43
C THR A 39 55.13 -23.61 -8.72
N GLU A 40 53.94 -23.01 -8.73
CA GLU A 40 53.76 -21.62 -9.18
C GLU A 40 52.48 -21.00 -8.58
N SER A 41 52.51 -19.70 -8.28
CA SER A 41 51.46 -18.99 -7.54
C SER A 41 50.77 -17.94 -8.40
N SER A 42 49.46 -18.04 -8.57
CA SER A 42 48.60 -16.95 -9.03
C SER A 42 47.59 -16.61 -7.93
N ASN A 43 47.55 -15.33 -7.53
CA ASN A 43 46.43 -14.80 -6.75
C ASN A 43 45.21 -14.81 -7.66
N GLU A 44 44.18 -15.57 -7.30
CA GLU A 44 42.85 -15.39 -7.88
C GLU A 44 42.03 -14.49 -6.94
N GLU A 45 41.56 -13.37 -7.48
CA GLU A 45 40.49 -12.55 -6.93
C GLU A 45 39.23 -13.42 -6.72
N PRO A 46 38.29 -13.06 -5.83
CA PRO A 46 37.05 -13.82 -5.67
C PRO A 46 36.30 -13.88 -7.00
N VAL A 47 36.17 -15.10 -7.54
CA VAL A 47 35.44 -15.37 -8.78
C VAL A 47 33.98 -14.94 -8.59
N SER A 48 33.46 -14.23 -9.59
CA SER A 48 32.07 -13.76 -9.64
C SER A 48 31.07 -14.91 -9.48
N GLU A 49 29.87 -14.58 -9.00
CA GLU A 49 28.71 -15.48 -9.08
C GLU A 49 28.61 -16.05 -10.50
N ASN A 50 28.60 -17.38 -10.62
CA ASN A 50 28.55 -18.03 -11.93
C ASN A 50 27.17 -17.77 -12.55
N ASP A 51 27.15 -17.31 -13.81
CA ASP A 51 25.94 -17.21 -14.62
C ASP A 51 25.31 -18.60 -14.77
N PHE A 52 24.38 -18.96 -13.89
CA PHE A 52 23.61 -20.19 -14.01
C PHE A 52 22.59 -20.04 -15.14
N ILE A 53 22.72 -20.89 -16.16
CA ILE A 53 21.84 -20.90 -17.33
C ILE A 53 20.83 -22.04 -17.16
N ILE A 54 19.54 -21.70 -17.18
CA ILE A 54 18.44 -22.68 -17.18
C ILE A 54 18.59 -23.59 -18.41
N PRO A 55 18.64 -24.93 -18.24
CA PRO A 55 18.82 -25.86 -19.35
C PRO A 55 17.56 -25.96 -20.21
N GLU A 56 17.72 -26.18 -21.51
CA GLU A 56 16.62 -26.46 -22.41
C GLU A 56 16.20 -27.94 -22.32
N LEU A 57 14.91 -28.19 -22.13
CA LEU A 57 14.25 -29.51 -22.08
C LEU A 57 15.04 -30.57 -21.25
N PRO A 58 15.30 -30.33 -19.94
CA PRO A 58 15.99 -31.29 -19.09
C PRO A 58 15.15 -32.57 -18.93
N SER A 59 15.82 -33.72 -18.90
CA SER A 59 15.18 -35.05 -18.84
C SER A 59 15.72 -35.87 -17.68
N GLY A 60 14.83 -36.52 -16.93
CA GLY A 60 15.17 -37.29 -15.73
C GLY A 60 13.93 -37.91 -15.07
N GLN A 61 14.09 -38.49 -13.87
CA GLN A 61 13.02 -39.19 -13.15
C GLN A 61 12.79 -38.71 -11.71
N GLU A 62 13.81 -38.20 -11.03
CA GLU A 62 13.74 -37.74 -9.64
C GLU A 62 13.92 -36.22 -9.59
N LEU A 63 12.83 -35.49 -9.29
CA LEU A 63 12.84 -34.04 -9.10
C LEU A 63 12.96 -33.72 -7.60
N VAL A 64 13.87 -32.81 -7.26
CA VAL A 64 14.06 -32.30 -5.89
C VAL A 64 13.95 -30.78 -5.92
N ILE A 65 12.99 -30.23 -5.17
CA ILE A 65 12.86 -28.80 -4.93
C ILE A 65 13.41 -28.53 -3.53
N ASP A 66 14.42 -27.67 -3.43
CA ASP A 66 15.05 -27.20 -2.20
C ASP A 66 14.61 -25.76 -1.94
N ILE A 67 13.85 -25.53 -0.88
CA ILE A 67 13.32 -24.22 -0.52
C ILE A 67 14.10 -23.69 0.68
N THR A 68 14.75 -22.54 0.50
CA THR A 68 15.71 -21.97 1.46
C THR A 68 15.18 -20.76 2.23
N SER A 69 14.08 -20.15 1.77
CA SER A 69 13.45 -19.02 2.47
C SER A 69 11.95 -18.90 2.24
N THR A 70 11.28 -18.17 3.15
CA THR A 70 9.88 -17.73 2.99
C THR A 70 9.81 -16.25 2.65
N TRP A 71 8.63 -15.77 2.27
CA TRP A 71 8.37 -14.35 2.09
C TRP A 71 8.29 -13.51 3.38
N GLY A 72 8.34 -14.13 4.57
CA GLY A 72 8.40 -13.41 5.85
C GLY A 72 7.84 -14.13 7.09
N ASP A 73 7.20 -15.29 6.96
CA ASP A 73 6.80 -16.10 8.13
C ASP A 73 8.01 -16.85 8.71
N LYS A 74 8.21 -16.70 10.03
CA LYS A 74 9.36 -17.24 10.78
C LYS A 74 9.18 -18.67 11.28
N HIS A 75 7.99 -19.24 11.16
CA HIS A 75 7.62 -20.50 11.78
C HIS A 75 7.03 -21.53 10.82
N TYR A 76 6.52 -21.09 9.65
CA TYR A 76 5.92 -21.99 8.68
C TYR A 76 6.26 -21.64 7.23
N LEU A 77 6.47 -22.69 6.44
CA LEU A 77 6.61 -22.67 4.99
C LEU A 77 5.44 -23.45 4.37
N GLY A 78 4.98 -23.05 3.18
CA GLY A 78 3.98 -23.83 2.44
C GLY A 78 3.91 -23.48 0.96
N LEU A 79 3.09 -24.23 0.25
CA LEU A 79 2.70 -24.01 -1.15
C LEU A 79 1.24 -24.43 -1.35
N ASN A 80 0.62 -23.94 -2.43
CA ASN A 80 -0.69 -24.40 -2.90
C ASN A 80 -0.59 -25.62 -3.82
N GLY A 81 0.45 -25.71 -4.65
CA GLY A 81 0.52 -26.76 -5.67
C GLY A 81 1.73 -26.68 -6.59
N ILE A 82 1.96 -27.77 -7.33
CA ILE A 82 3.04 -27.91 -8.30
C ILE A 82 2.44 -28.61 -9.54
N GLU A 83 2.51 -27.95 -10.70
CA GLU A 83 2.16 -28.56 -11.98
C GLU A 83 3.43 -28.73 -12.83
N ILE A 84 3.59 -29.88 -13.48
CA ILE A 84 4.78 -30.23 -14.28
C ILE A 84 4.28 -30.76 -15.62
N PHE A 85 4.75 -30.18 -16.72
CA PHE A 85 4.38 -30.60 -18.08
C PHE A 85 5.61 -31.04 -18.86
N ASN A 86 5.45 -32.09 -19.67
CA ASN A 86 6.53 -32.63 -20.50
C ASN A 86 6.56 -32.01 -21.91
N SER A 87 7.55 -32.40 -22.71
CA SER A 87 7.74 -31.95 -24.10
C SER A 87 6.59 -32.31 -25.08
N ASP A 88 5.73 -33.25 -24.72
CA ASP A 88 4.51 -33.57 -25.48
C ASP A 88 3.31 -32.69 -25.06
N GLY A 89 3.50 -31.84 -24.05
CA GLY A 89 2.48 -30.97 -23.48
C GLY A 89 1.51 -31.68 -22.53
N GLU A 90 1.82 -32.91 -22.09
CA GLU A 90 1.03 -33.63 -21.09
C GLU A 90 1.51 -33.33 -19.66
N GLN A 91 0.60 -33.36 -18.69
CA GLN A 91 0.97 -33.27 -17.27
C GLN A 91 1.68 -34.56 -16.82
N VAL A 92 2.85 -34.41 -16.19
CA VAL A 92 3.73 -35.52 -15.79
C VAL A 92 3.08 -36.39 -14.71
N LYS A 93 3.13 -37.71 -14.91
CA LYS A 93 2.56 -38.70 -13.98
C LYS A 93 3.52 -39.00 -12.83
N VAL A 94 3.33 -38.29 -11.72
CA VAL A 94 4.04 -38.54 -10.47
C VAL A 94 3.70 -39.93 -9.90
N GLN A 95 4.72 -40.72 -9.60
CA GLN A 95 4.60 -42.00 -8.89
C GLN A 95 4.57 -41.81 -7.36
N LYS A 96 5.36 -40.87 -6.85
CA LYS A 96 5.50 -40.61 -5.42
C LYS A 96 5.86 -39.15 -5.16
N ILE A 97 5.29 -38.57 -4.10
CA ILE A 97 5.72 -37.30 -3.52
C ILE A 97 6.01 -37.49 -2.01
N SER A 98 7.00 -36.77 -1.49
CA SER A 98 7.31 -36.66 -0.06
C SER A 98 8.06 -35.35 0.20
N ALA A 99 7.98 -34.81 1.40
CA ALA A 99 8.77 -33.63 1.81
C ALA A 99 9.57 -33.89 3.09
N ASP A 100 10.57 -33.04 3.34
CA ASP A 100 11.31 -32.97 4.60
C ASP A 100 11.54 -31.49 4.99
N PRO A 101 10.93 -31.00 6.10
CA PRO A 101 9.98 -31.70 6.95
C PRO A 101 8.67 -31.99 6.21
N ALA A 102 8.03 -33.13 6.51
CA ALA A 102 6.92 -33.66 5.72
C ALA A 102 5.70 -32.73 5.63
N ASP A 103 5.21 -32.28 6.78
CA ASP A 103 4.13 -31.30 6.95
C ASP A 103 4.04 -30.92 8.44
N ILE A 104 3.10 -30.04 8.80
CA ILE A 104 2.92 -29.52 10.17
C ILE A 104 2.67 -30.62 11.23
N ASN A 105 2.24 -31.83 10.85
CA ASN A 105 2.04 -32.95 11.78
C ASN A 105 3.34 -33.58 12.32
N VAL A 106 4.52 -33.10 11.92
CA VAL A 106 5.78 -33.44 12.61
C VAL A 106 5.88 -32.81 14.01
N LEU A 107 5.11 -31.75 14.27
CA LEU A 107 5.07 -31.06 15.56
C LEU A 107 4.12 -31.76 16.55
N PRO A 108 4.51 -31.99 17.83
CA PRO A 108 3.71 -32.75 18.80
C PRO A 108 2.28 -32.23 19.06
N GLU A 109 2.04 -30.94 18.82
CA GLU A 109 0.75 -30.27 18.98
C GLU A 109 -0.25 -30.64 17.87
N TYR A 110 0.23 -31.15 16.74
CA TYR A 110 -0.55 -31.48 15.55
C TYR A 110 -0.47 -32.99 15.28
N CYS A 111 -1.61 -33.61 14.95
CA CYS A 111 -1.65 -35.06 14.71
C CYS A 111 -2.55 -35.50 13.55
N LYS A 112 -3.36 -34.60 13.00
CA LYS A 112 -4.36 -34.82 11.94
C LYS A 112 -4.68 -33.53 11.17
N ASP A 113 -3.73 -32.60 11.09
CA ASP A 113 -3.86 -31.40 10.27
C ASP A 113 -3.90 -31.81 8.79
N PRO A 114 -4.82 -31.26 7.97
CA PRO A 114 -5.01 -31.71 6.59
C PRO A 114 -3.94 -31.23 5.60
N ARG A 115 -3.03 -30.33 6.01
CA ARG A 115 -2.13 -29.62 5.09
C ARG A 115 -0.88 -30.42 4.69
N VAL A 116 -1.12 -31.61 4.15
CA VAL A 116 -0.11 -32.63 3.85
C VAL A 116 0.49 -32.45 2.45
N VAL A 117 1.72 -32.96 2.26
CA VAL A 117 2.47 -32.82 1.00
C VAL A 117 1.73 -33.37 -0.24
N GLY A 118 0.82 -34.34 -0.05
CA GLY A 118 0.02 -34.90 -1.14
C GLY A 118 -0.90 -33.89 -1.84
N ASN A 119 -1.28 -32.82 -1.16
CA ASN A 119 -2.16 -31.77 -1.69
C ASN A 119 -1.49 -31.00 -2.85
N LEU A 120 -0.15 -30.99 -2.91
CA LEU A 120 0.60 -30.28 -3.96
C LEU A 120 0.31 -30.77 -5.38
N LEU A 121 -0.31 -31.94 -5.53
CA LEU A 121 -0.58 -32.59 -6.82
C LEU A 121 -2.08 -32.86 -7.05
N ASP A 122 -2.98 -32.30 -6.24
CA ASP A 122 -4.42 -32.56 -6.36
C ASP A 122 -5.14 -31.72 -7.44
N GLY A 123 -4.47 -30.69 -7.95
CA GLY A 123 -4.95 -29.81 -9.02
C GLY A 123 -5.87 -28.66 -8.55
N VAL A 124 -6.16 -28.53 -7.26
CA VAL A 124 -7.06 -27.51 -6.70
C VAL A 124 -6.29 -26.24 -6.33
N ASN A 125 -5.44 -25.78 -7.25
CA ASN A 125 -4.38 -24.81 -6.96
C ASN A 125 -4.90 -23.40 -6.58
N ARG A 126 -6.03 -22.95 -7.15
CA ARG A 126 -6.66 -21.64 -6.87
C ARG A 126 -7.59 -21.68 -5.66
N THR A 127 -7.05 -22.04 -4.49
CA THR A 127 -7.84 -22.28 -3.28
C THR A 127 -7.31 -21.54 -2.04
N HIS A 128 -8.21 -21.34 -1.08
CA HIS A 128 -7.95 -20.88 0.30
C HIS A 128 -8.19 -22.00 1.33
N ASP A 129 -8.70 -23.17 0.92
CA ASP A 129 -9.13 -24.26 1.79
C ASP A 129 -7.93 -25.10 2.26
N ASP A 130 -7.74 -25.22 3.58
CA ASP A 130 -6.68 -26.03 4.21
C ASP A 130 -6.70 -27.52 3.77
N MET A 131 -7.82 -28.03 3.23
CA MET A 131 -7.91 -29.37 2.64
C MET A 131 -6.99 -29.57 1.41
N HIS A 132 -6.54 -28.47 0.79
CA HIS A 132 -5.86 -28.42 -0.51
C HIS A 132 -4.53 -27.64 -0.45
N LEU A 133 -3.99 -27.39 0.75
CA LEU A 133 -2.71 -26.68 0.93
C LEU A 133 -1.65 -27.61 1.49
N TRP A 134 -0.36 -27.31 1.26
CA TRP A 134 0.73 -27.91 2.03
C TRP A 134 1.32 -26.89 3.00
N LEU A 135 1.58 -27.31 4.23
CA LEU A 135 2.22 -26.48 5.24
C LEU A 135 3.17 -27.33 6.09
N THR A 136 4.38 -26.83 6.32
CA THR A 136 5.46 -27.49 7.08
C THR A 136 6.09 -26.47 8.06
N PRO A 137 6.64 -26.88 9.22
CA PRO A 137 7.40 -25.95 10.06
C PRO A 137 8.61 -25.40 9.29
N TYR A 138 8.92 -24.13 9.55
CA TYR A 138 10.07 -23.43 8.99
C TYR A 138 11.07 -23.05 10.07
N SER A 139 12.36 -23.04 9.72
CA SER A 139 13.44 -22.48 10.52
C SER A 139 14.43 -21.74 9.62
N GLU A 140 14.77 -20.51 10.00
CA GLU A 140 15.62 -19.63 9.20
C GLU A 140 17.03 -20.21 9.04
N GLY A 141 17.45 -20.42 7.78
CA GLY A 141 18.74 -21.03 7.43
C GLY A 141 18.72 -22.56 7.28
N GLU A 142 17.61 -23.22 7.54
CA GLU A 142 17.43 -24.66 7.26
C GLU A 142 16.81 -24.88 5.87
N HIS A 143 17.10 -26.04 5.28
CA HIS A 143 16.59 -26.44 3.96
C HIS A 143 15.28 -27.21 4.07
N HIS A 144 14.36 -26.97 3.13
CA HIS A 144 13.04 -27.61 3.11
C HIS A 144 12.82 -28.27 1.75
N TYR A 145 12.83 -29.60 1.73
CA TYR A 145 12.85 -30.37 0.49
C TYR A 145 11.47 -30.89 0.11
N VAL A 146 11.14 -30.82 -1.18
CA VAL A 146 10.04 -31.59 -1.80
C VAL A 146 10.64 -32.53 -2.84
N TYR A 147 10.44 -33.83 -2.63
CA TYR A 147 10.91 -34.92 -3.50
C TYR A 147 9.75 -35.46 -4.32
N ILE A 148 9.90 -35.49 -5.64
CA ILE A 148 8.89 -35.96 -6.60
C ILE A 148 9.54 -37.00 -7.53
N THR A 149 9.07 -38.24 -7.45
CA THR A 149 9.49 -39.34 -8.34
C THR A 149 8.48 -39.50 -9.46
N PHE A 150 8.92 -39.43 -10.72
CA PHE A 150 8.08 -39.66 -11.89
C PHE A 150 7.90 -41.16 -12.20
N SER A 151 6.79 -41.50 -12.85
CA SER A 151 6.48 -42.90 -13.22
C SER A 151 7.44 -43.51 -14.25
N GLN A 152 8.14 -42.66 -15.00
CA GLN A 152 9.14 -42.97 -16.01
C GLN A 152 10.10 -41.76 -16.13
N THR A 153 11.15 -41.87 -16.93
CA THR A 153 11.95 -40.70 -17.33
C THR A 153 11.10 -39.76 -18.19
N GLU A 154 11.02 -38.48 -17.81
CA GLU A 154 10.22 -37.45 -18.46
C GLU A 154 11.12 -36.30 -18.90
N THR A 155 10.82 -35.69 -20.04
CA THR A 155 11.51 -34.49 -20.53
C THR A 155 10.65 -33.28 -20.20
N ILE A 156 11.11 -32.45 -19.26
CA ILE A 156 10.32 -31.36 -18.68
C ILE A 156 10.35 -30.14 -19.62
N ALA A 157 9.18 -29.60 -19.94
CA ALA A 157 9.01 -28.36 -20.70
C ALA A 157 8.62 -27.16 -19.82
N LEU A 158 7.85 -27.42 -18.76
CA LEU A 158 7.30 -26.38 -17.88
C LEU A 158 7.12 -26.92 -16.45
N ILE A 159 7.56 -26.15 -15.45
CA ILE A 159 7.19 -26.35 -14.04
C ILE A 159 6.48 -25.09 -13.56
N ARG A 160 5.30 -25.23 -12.95
CA ARG A 160 4.55 -24.13 -12.35
C ARG A 160 4.45 -24.35 -10.85
N ILE A 161 4.88 -23.34 -10.09
CA ILE A 161 4.83 -23.32 -8.64
C ILE A 161 3.67 -22.43 -8.21
N TRP A 162 2.63 -23.03 -7.63
CA TRP A 162 1.54 -22.30 -7.00
C TRP A 162 1.90 -22.05 -5.53
N ASN A 163 2.19 -20.80 -5.20
CA ASN A 163 2.70 -20.38 -3.91
C ASN A 163 1.59 -20.29 -2.86
N TYR A 164 1.95 -20.32 -1.57
CA TYR A 164 0.96 -20.43 -0.48
C TYR A 164 -0.02 -19.25 -0.47
N ASN A 165 -1.31 -19.54 -0.54
CA ASN A 165 -2.35 -18.57 -0.88
C ASN A 165 -3.59 -18.67 0.03
N LYS A 166 -3.49 -19.27 1.23
CA LYS A 166 -4.61 -19.33 2.20
C LYS A 166 -5.29 -17.97 2.43
N SER A 167 -4.49 -16.90 2.49
CA SER A 167 -4.93 -15.51 2.60
C SER A 167 -3.74 -14.58 2.32
N ARG A 168 -3.99 -13.28 2.12
CA ARG A 168 -2.94 -12.26 1.87
C ARG A 168 -1.90 -12.15 2.99
N ILE A 169 -2.30 -12.48 4.21
CA ILE A 169 -1.46 -12.44 5.42
C ILE A 169 -0.64 -13.73 5.57
N HIS A 170 -1.19 -14.85 5.12
CA HIS A 170 -0.49 -16.13 5.17
C HIS A 170 0.36 -16.41 3.94
N SER A 171 0.23 -15.64 2.84
CA SER A 171 1.14 -15.82 1.69
C SER A 171 2.60 -15.44 2.00
N TYR A 172 2.86 -14.81 3.14
CA TYR A 172 4.22 -14.67 3.72
C TYR A 172 4.84 -16.01 4.16
N ARG A 173 4.06 -17.09 4.27
CA ARG A 173 4.53 -18.48 4.40
C ARG A 173 4.93 -19.11 3.07
N GLY A 174 4.63 -18.43 1.97
CA GLY A 174 5.00 -18.90 0.65
C GLY A 174 6.50 -19.01 0.50
N ALA A 175 6.95 -20.00 -0.27
CA ALA A 175 8.33 -20.12 -0.70
C ALA A 175 8.79 -18.83 -1.39
N LYS A 176 9.98 -18.36 -1.04
CA LYS A 176 10.63 -17.23 -1.71
C LYS A 176 11.79 -17.73 -2.55
N ASP A 177 12.92 -18.08 -1.94
CA ASP A 177 14.11 -18.52 -2.68
C ASP A 177 14.12 -20.06 -2.77
N MET A 178 14.33 -20.61 -3.97
CA MET A 178 14.44 -22.07 -4.17
C MET A 178 15.41 -22.49 -5.28
N VAL A 179 15.86 -23.73 -5.18
CA VAL A 179 16.70 -24.43 -6.16
C VAL A 179 16.00 -25.73 -6.57
N ILE A 180 15.97 -26.06 -7.85
CA ILE A 180 15.36 -27.28 -8.38
C ILE A 180 16.42 -28.13 -9.05
N PHE A 181 16.46 -29.41 -8.68
CA PHE A 181 17.34 -30.43 -9.26
C PHE A 181 16.52 -31.53 -9.95
N LEU A 182 17.03 -32.06 -11.05
CA LEU A 182 16.50 -33.24 -11.74
C LEU A 182 17.62 -34.27 -11.89
N ASP A 183 17.42 -35.48 -11.36
CA ASP A 183 18.43 -36.54 -11.23
C ASP A 183 19.77 -36.06 -10.60
N GLY A 184 19.68 -35.06 -9.71
CA GLY A 184 20.82 -34.42 -9.04
C GLY A 184 21.51 -33.30 -9.83
N VAL A 185 21.06 -32.97 -11.05
CA VAL A 185 21.52 -31.84 -11.85
C VAL A 185 20.65 -30.61 -11.57
N MET A 186 21.26 -29.47 -11.26
CA MET A 186 20.53 -28.22 -11.02
C MET A 186 19.90 -27.71 -12.32
N ILE A 187 18.58 -27.51 -12.33
CA ILE A 187 17.80 -27.03 -13.49
C ILE A 187 17.18 -25.65 -13.26
N PHE A 188 16.99 -25.22 -12.02
CA PHE A 188 16.52 -23.87 -11.70
C PHE A 188 17.14 -23.37 -10.39
N GLN A 189 17.40 -22.08 -10.30
CA GLN A 189 17.74 -21.37 -9.07
C GLN A 189 17.15 -19.95 -9.19
N GLY A 190 16.34 -19.52 -8.23
CA GLY A 190 15.73 -18.19 -8.27
C GLY A 190 14.72 -17.91 -7.17
N GLU A 191 14.21 -16.68 -7.19
CA GLU A 191 13.09 -16.23 -6.34
C GLU A 191 11.76 -16.56 -7.02
N ILE A 192 10.78 -17.06 -6.25
CA ILE A 192 9.40 -17.32 -6.68
C ILE A 192 8.45 -16.28 -6.11
N ALA A 193 7.58 -15.74 -6.96
CA ALA A 193 6.58 -14.75 -6.63
C ALA A 193 5.64 -15.22 -5.51
N ARG A 194 5.52 -14.41 -4.46
CA ARG A 194 4.46 -14.52 -3.44
C ARG A 194 3.08 -14.44 -4.07
N ALA A 195 2.18 -15.33 -3.66
CA ALA A 195 0.78 -15.28 -4.03
C ALA A 195 0.06 -14.05 -3.45
N CYS A 196 -0.92 -13.52 -4.20
CA CYS A 196 -1.63 -12.27 -3.87
C CYS A 196 -2.59 -12.38 -2.67
N GLY A 197 -2.99 -13.59 -2.26
CA GLY A 197 -4.02 -13.82 -1.23
C GLY A 197 -5.45 -13.76 -1.74
N GLY A 198 -5.65 -13.72 -3.06
CA GLY A 198 -6.96 -13.76 -3.73
C GLY A 198 -7.31 -15.17 -4.25
N ILE A 199 -8.36 -15.27 -5.07
CA ILE A 199 -8.67 -16.49 -5.88
C ILE A 199 -8.91 -16.15 -7.36
N LEU A 200 -8.86 -14.87 -7.71
CA LEU A 200 -9.15 -14.33 -9.04
C LEU A 200 -7.93 -13.53 -9.49
N GLY A 201 -7.50 -13.72 -10.74
CA GLY A 201 -6.27 -13.16 -11.28
C GLY A 201 -5.67 -14.04 -12.38
N SER A 202 -4.63 -13.55 -13.07
CA SER A 202 -3.80 -14.38 -13.94
C SER A 202 -3.02 -15.41 -13.11
N VAL A 203 -2.38 -16.37 -13.78
CA VAL A 203 -1.60 -17.44 -13.13
C VAL A 203 -0.47 -16.84 -12.27
N ASP A 204 0.16 -15.79 -12.77
CA ASP A 204 1.26 -15.01 -12.18
C ASP A 204 0.89 -14.29 -10.87
N ALA A 205 -0.41 -14.17 -10.56
CA ALA A 205 -0.86 -13.63 -9.28
C ALA A 205 -0.72 -14.64 -8.12
N PHE A 206 -0.40 -15.90 -8.41
CA PHE A 206 -0.38 -17.00 -7.44
C PHE A 206 0.98 -17.68 -7.29
N GLY A 207 1.98 -17.29 -8.07
CA GLY A 207 3.29 -17.94 -8.14
C GLY A 207 3.87 -17.80 -9.54
N ASP A 208 4.88 -18.61 -9.88
CA ASP A 208 5.61 -18.49 -11.15
C ASP A 208 5.52 -19.73 -12.03
N THR A 209 5.72 -19.50 -13.33
CA THR A 209 5.85 -20.53 -14.36
C THR A 209 7.28 -20.53 -14.90
N ILE A 210 8.03 -21.59 -14.59
CA ILE A 210 9.40 -21.83 -15.04
C ILE A 210 9.34 -22.56 -16.38
N LEU A 211 9.86 -21.93 -17.44
CA LEU A 211 9.91 -22.48 -18.80
C LEU A 211 11.29 -23.07 -19.10
N PHE A 212 11.29 -24.29 -19.63
CA PHE A 212 12.49 -25.00 -20.11
C PHE A 212 12.49 -25.13 -21.65
N THR A 213 11.59 -24.43 -22.34
CA THR A 213 11.53 -24.39 -23.80
C THR A 213 10.94 -23.05 -24.27
N LEU A 214 11.32 -22.67 -25.49
CA LEU A 214 10.74 -21.55 -26.24
C LEU A 214 10.05 -22.04 -27.53
N ASP A 215 9.85 -23.36 -27.68
CA ASP A 215 9.21 -23.97 -28.84
C ASP A 215 7.68 -23.73 -28.81
N GLU A 216 7.19 -22.95 -29.77
CA GLU A 216 5.77 -22.62 -29.91
C GLU A 216 4.89 -23.87 -30.06
N ASP A 217 5.36 -24.95 -30.72
CA ASP A 217 4.60 -26.19 -30.90
C ASP A 217 4.42 -26.95 -29.56
N ILE A 218 5.37 -26.82 -28.64
CA ILE A 218 5.28 -27.43 -27.30
C ILE A 218 4.36 -26.58 -26.40
N LEU A 219 4.53 -25.26 -26.43
CA LEU A 219 3.71 -24.32 -25.67
C LEU A 219 2.24 -24.36 -26.10
N GLU A 220 1.94 -24.55 -27.40
CA GLU A 220 0.57 -24.72 -27.87
C GLU A 220 -0.05 -26.02 -27.32
N LYS A 221 0.67 -27.15 -27.35
CA LYS A 221 0.18 -28.42 -26.77
C LYS A 221 -0.08 -28.31 -25.27
N ILE A 222 0.81 -27.65 -24.53
CA ILE A 222 0.58 -27.35 -23.10
C ILE A 222 -0.71 -26.54 -22.94
N SER A 223 -0.90 -25.48 -23.73
CA SER A 223 -2.10 -24.62 -23.63
C SER A 223 -3.42 -25.37 -23.88
N GLN A 224 -3.39 -26.42 -24.72
CA GLN A 224 -4.56 -27.27 -25.01
C GLN A 224 -4.86 -28.28 -23.90
N ASN A 225 -3.84 -28.70 -23.14
CA ASN A 225 -3.96 -29.69 -22.06
C ASN A 225 -4.03 -29.06 -20.65
N ASP A 226 -3.73 -27.76 -20.53
CA ASP A 226 -3.75 -27.03 -19.27
C ASP A 226 -5.18 -26.60 -18.88
N SER A 227 -5.74 -27.28 -17.89
CA SER A 227 -7.05 -26.93 -17.31
C SER A 227 -7.07 -25.55 -16.64
N SER A 228 -5.94 -25.12 -16.08
CA SER A 228 -5.77 -23.79 -15.46
C SER A 228 -5.73 -22.68 -16.52
N TYR A 229 -5.31 -23.01 -17.75
CA TYR A 229 -5.37 -22.11 -18.93
C TYR A 229 -6.78 -22.04 -19.53
N SER A 230 -7.53 -23.15 -19.55
CA SER A 230 -8.89 -23.20 -20.11
C SER A 230 -9.88 -22.27 -19.37
N ILE A 231 -9.78 -22.18 -18.05
CA ILE A 231 -10.62 -21.28 -17.22
C ILE A 231 -10.47 -19.81 -17.65
N PHE A 232 -9.27 -19.39 -18.05
CA PHE A 232 -8.99 -18.03 -18.52
C PHE A 232 -9.74 -17.68 -19.82
N PHE A 233 -10.03 -18.66 -20.68
CA PHE A 233 -10.82 -18.45 -21.89
C PHE A 233 -12.34 -18.54 -21.64
N GLU A 234 -12.81 -19.41 -20.75
CA GLU A 234 -14.26 -19.53 -20.47
C GLU A 234 -14.82 -18.32 -19.71
N GLU A 235 -14.06 -17.72 -18.79
CA GLU A 235 -14.46 -16.47 -18.12
C GLU A 235 -14.59 -15.28 -19.11
N ASN A 236 -13.71 -15.21 -20.11
CA ASN A 236 -13.78 -14.19 -21.17
C ASN A 236 -14.88 -14.46 -22.23
N THR A 237 -15.17 -15.72 -22.51
CA THR A 237 -16.11 -16.11 -23.59
C THR A 237 -17.56 -16.16 -23.13
N SER A 238 -17.81 -16.57 -21.89
CA SER A 238 -19.17 -16.66 -21.32
C SER A 238 -19.88 -15.31 -21.17
N ALA A 239 -19.12 -14.21 -21.08
CA ALA A 239 -19.64 -12.84 -21.14
C ALA A 239 -20.13 -12.41 -22.54
N SER A 240 -19.82 -13.15 -23.61
CA SER A 240 -19.82 -12.64 -24.98
C SER A 240 -20.86 -13.26 -25.94
N ILE A 241 -21.67 -14.25 -25.53
CA ILE A 241 -22.53 -15.03 -26.47
C ILE A 241 -24.04 -14.73 -26.37
N ASN A 242 -24.56 -14.14 -25.30
CA ASN A 242 -26.00 -13.84 -25.19
C ASN A 242 -26.41 -12.49 -25.81
N GLN A 243 -26.66 -12.56 -27.13
CA GLN A 243 -27.40 -11.61 -27.98
C GLN A 243 -26.73 -10.28 -28.38
N LEU A 244 -25.87 -10.41 -29.39
CA LEU A 244 -25.73 -9.40 -30.45
C LEU A 244 -27.08 -9.15 -31.15
N HIS A 245 -27.85 -8.17 -30.67
CA HIS A 245 -28.67 -7.35 -31.56
C HIS A 245 -27.92 -6.06 -31.84
N ILE A 246 -27.25 -6.00 -32.99
CA ILE A 246 -26.52 -4.80 -33.45
C ILE A 246 -27.53 -3.72 -33.85
N THR A 247 -28.04 -2.99 -32.86
CA THR A 247 -28.60 -1.65 -33.05
C THR A 247 -27.44 -0.66 -32.99
N LYS A 248 -27.10 -0.07 -34.15
CA LYS A 248 -26.18 1.07 -34.18
C LYS A 248 -26.68 2.14 -33.22
N ARG A 249 -25.89 2.44 -32.18
CA ARG A 249 -26.22 3.45 -31.18
C ARG A 249 -26.43 4.80 -31.89
N PRO A 250 -27.52 5.54 -31.64
CA PRO A 250 -27.74 6.83 -32.30
C PRO A 250 -26.65 7.83 -31.92
N LEU A 251 -26.27 8.69 -32.87
CA LEU A 251 -25.42 9.85 -32.58
C LEU A 251 -26.13 10.78 -31.58
N THR A 252 -25.30 11.49 -30.82
CA THR A 252 -25.70 12.53 -29.86
C THR A 252 -26.66 13.53 -30.50
N ALA A 253 -27.79 13.79 -29.84
CA ALA A 253 -28.74 14.79 -30.28
C ALA A 253 -28.26 16.19 -29.90
N ASP A 254 -27.56 16.86 -30.82
CA ASP A 254 -27.62 18.31 -30.96
C ASP A 254 -27.72 18.66 -32.44
N THR A 255 -28.89 19.14 -32.87
CA THR A 255 -29.14 19.54 -34.25
C THR A 255 -29.51 21.02 -34.29
N ALA A 256 -28.50 21.86 -34.51
CA ALA A 256 -28.69 23.26 -34.86
C ALA A 256 -27.61 23.75 -35.85
N GLN A 257 -27.80 23.33 -37.11
CA GLN A 257 -27.42 24.06 -38.34
C GLN A 257 -25.92 24.28 -38.67
N GLN A 258 -25.50 23.63 -39.78
CA GLN A 258 -24.73 24.20 -40.92
C GLN A 258 -23.30 24.72 -40.67
N ASP A 259 -22.31 24.50 -41.54
CA ASP A 259 -22.16 23.58 -42.68
C ASP A 259 -20.66 23.53 -43.07
N VAL A 260 -20.26 22.66 -44.01
CA VAL A 260 -18.93 22.63 -44.70
C VAL A 260 -17.69 22.21 -43.87
N ARG A 261 -17.17 20.99 -44.14
CA ARG A 261 -15.72 20.70 -44.09
C ARG A 261 -15.07 21.17 -45.40
N PRO A 262 -13.76 21.50 -45.42
CA PRO A 262 -12.86 20.54 -46.07
C PRO A 262 -11.41 20.43 -45.50
N LEU A 263 -10.93 19.18 -45.53
CA LEU A 263 -9.58 18.70 -45.87
C LEU A 263 -8.27 19.32 -45.32
N THR A 264 -7.53 18.45 -44.60
CA THR A 264 -6.09 18.10 -44.77
C THR A 264 -5.04 19.20 -45.03
N SER A 265 -4.04 19.30 -44.15
CA SER A 265 -2.69 18.70 -44.32
C SER A 265 -1.74 19.15 -43.21
N ALA A 266 -0.65 18.41 -42.99
CA ALA A 266 0.32 18.68 -41.93
C ALA A 266 1.39 19.70 -42.37
N GLU A 267 1.93 20.47 -41.43
CA GLU A 267 3.35 20.82 -41.43
C GLU A 267 3.82 21.14 -40.00
N ALA A 268 5.08 20.79 -39.68
CA ALA A 268 5.69 21.03 -38.38
C ALA A 268 6.72 22.16 -38.47
N ILE A 269 6.65 23.13 -37.55
CA ILE A 269 7.75 24.05 -37.26
C ILE A 269 7.87 24.15 -35.73
N PRO A 270 9.06 23.95 -35.15
CA PRO A 270 9.26 23.96 -33.70
C PRO A 270 9.49 25.38 -33.16
N LEU A 271 9.16 25.63 -31.88
CA LEU A 271 9.93 26.48 -30.96
C LEU A 271 9.39 26.44 -29.51
N GLU A 272 10.29 26.06 -28.61
CA GLU A 272 10.48 26.50 -27.22
C GLU A 272 9.32 26.93 -26.28
N VAL A 273 9.25 26.17 -25.18
CA VAL A 273 9.07 26.62 -23.77
C VAL A 273 7.80 27.39 -23.41
N ALA A 274 6.85 26.65 -22.83
CA ALA A 274 6.12 27.09 -21.64
C ALA A 274 6.18 25.97 -20.59
N SER A 275 6.72 26.28 -19.41
CA SER A 275 6.79 25.36 -18.26
C SER A 275 5.38 24.96 -17.80
N ALA A 276 5.18 23.68 -17.49
CA ALA A 276 3.95 23.21 -16.87
C ALA A 276 3.62 24.03 -15.61
N GLU A 277 2.36 24.43 -15.46
CA GLU A 277 1.93 25.23 -14.32
C GLU A 277 2.04 24.42 -13.03
N THR A 278 2.95 24.87 -12.15
CA THR A 278 3.14 24.35 -10.79
C THR A 278 1.80 24.41 -10.02
N PRO A 279 1.49 23.45 -9.12
CA PRO A 279 0.27 23.49 -8.29
C PRO A 279 0.32 24.57 -7.19
N ALA A 280 0.50 25.82 -7.57
CA ALA A 280 0.68 26.99 -6.70
C ALA A 280 -0.62 27.49 -6.04
N HIS A 281 -1.77 26.85 -6.28
CA HIS A 281 -3.05 27.21 -5.66
C HIS A 281 -3.40 26.43 -4.38
N GLN A 282 -2.71 25.34 -4.05
CA GLN A 282 -2.90 24.64 -2.77
C GLN A 282 -2.01 25.17 -1.63
N LEU A 283 -0.92 25.87 -1.93
CA LEU A 283 -0.06 26.50 -0.91
C LEU A 283 -0.73 27.68 -0.20
N THR A 284 -1.77 28.28 -0.79
CA THR A 284 -2.56 29.37 -0.21
C THR A 284 -3.51 28.90 0.90
N LEU A 285 -3.94 27.64 0.89
CA LEU A 285 -4.99 27.14 1.80
C LEU A 285 -4.58 27.15 3.28
N PHE A 286 -3.28 27.02 3.58
CA PHE A 286 -2.78 27.09 4.96
C PHE A 286 -2.73 28.51 5.54
N ALA A 287 -2.96 29.55 4.71
CA ALA A 287 -2.87 30.95 5.11
C ALA A 287 -4.22 31.66 5.26
N GLU A 288 -5.32 31.09 4.77
CA GLU A 288 -6.64 31.73 4.73
C GLU A 288 -7.70 31.08 5.64
N LEU A 289 -7.43 31.02 6.95
CA LEU A 289 -8.48 30.86 7.95
C LEU A 289 -9.21 32.20 8.18
N SER A 290 -10.28 32.45 7.43
CA SER A 290 -11.23 33.54 7.71
C SER A 290 -12.62 33.31 7.08
N PRO A 291 -13.69 33.89 7.65
CA PRO A 291 -14.99 33.22 7.68
C PRO A 291 -15.92 33.48 6.49
N VAL A 292 -16.83 32.51 6.31
CA VAL A 292 -17.96 32.47 5.38
C VAL A 292 -18.94 33.64 5.56
N SER A 293 -19.67 33.98 4.49
CA SER A 293 -20.87 34.84 4.50
C SER A 293 -21.76 34.49 3.29
N PRO A 294 -23.08 34.79 3.26
CA PRO A 294 -23.96 35.26 4.34
C PRO A 294 -25.31 34.48 4.45
N ILE A 295 -25.85 34.37 5.67
CA ILE A 295 -27.28 34.10 5.96
C ILE A 295 -27.69 35.11 7.08
N PRO A 296 -28.92 35.67 7.09
CA PRO A 296 -29.09 37.08 7.49
C PRO A 296 -29.07 37.39 9.00
N SER A 297 -28.83 38.68 9.26
CA SER A 297 -28.83 39.46 10.50
C SER A 297 -29.79 38.98 11.61
N PRO A 298 -29.40 39.08 12.90
CA PRO A 298 -29.23 40.41 13.50
C PRO A 298 -28.05 40.64 14.47
N THR A 299 -27.77 41.94 14.70
CA THR A 299 -27.02 42.54 15.83
C THR A 299 -25.53 42.24 15.98
N THR A 300 -24.75 43.14 15.36
CA THR A 300 -23.62 43.91 15.94
C THR A 300 -22.62 43.24 16.89
N SER A 301 -21.33 43.40 16.53
CA SER A 301 -20.11 43.27 17.34
C SER A 301 -19.68 41.87 17.81
N GLU A 302 -19.07 41.12 16.89
CA GLU A 302 -17.99 40.18 17.23
C GLU A 302 -16.75 40.45 16.36
N ILE A 303 -15.58 40.41 16.99
CA ILE A 303 -14.27 40.71 16.40
C ILE A 303 -13.72 39.41 15.81
N LYS A 304 -13.09 39.46 14.61
CA LYS A 304 -12.33 38.31 14.08
C LYS A 304 -11.28 37.90 15.12
N ALA A 305 -11.47 36.76 15.77
CA ALA A 305 -10.56 36.26 16.78
C ALA A 305 -9.20 35.91 16.15
N ALA A 306 -8.12 36.35 16.78
CA ALA A 306 -6.78 35.92 16.40
C ALA A 306 -6.59 34.43 16.75
N SER A 307 -5.84 33.70 15.91
CA SER A 307 -5.45 32.32 16.22
C SER A 307 -4.60 32.31 17.49
N PRO A 308 -4.75 31.33 18.40
CA PRO A 308 -3.94 31.28 19.60
C PRO A 308 -2.47 31.07 19.23
N SER A 309 -1.59 31.95 19.73
CA SER A 309 -0.17 32.00 19.37
C SER A 309 0.74 32.08 20.60
N LEU A 310 2.01 31.79 20.38
CA LEU A 310 3.10 32.00 21.33
C LEU A 310 4.07 33.04 20.78
N THR A 311 4.63 33.87 21.67
CA THR A 311 5.86 34.59 21.36
C THR A 311 7.01 33.60 21.35
N VAL A 312 7.79 33.54 20.26
CA VAL A 312 8.90 32.61 20.06
C VAL A 312 10.14 33.37 19.59
N GLU A 313 11.26 33.23 20.30
CA GLU A 313 12.59 33.69 19.84
C GLU A 313 13.35 32.56 19.15
N GLN A 314 13.24 31.35 19.69
CA GLN A 314 13.88 30.14 19.21
C GLN A 314 12.92 28.95 19.30
N LEU A 315 12.66 28.31 18.15
CA LEU A 315 11.90 27.06 18.08
C LEU A 315 12.87 25.89 17.87
N ARG A 316 12.82 24.91 18.77
CA ARG A 316 13.58 23.66 18.67
C ARG A 316 12.63 22.49 18.41
N ILE A 317 13.03 21.66 17.46
CA ILE A 317 12.32 20.47 17.01
C ILE A 317 13.27 19.28 17.25
N ASP A 318 12.99 18.50 18.27
CA ASP A 318 13.70 17.25 18.55
C ASP A 318 13.11 16.12 17.70
N LEU A 319 13.95 15.46 16.90
CA LEU A 319 13.56 14.32 16.06
C LEU A 319 13.76 13.04 16.88
N ILE A 320 12.67 12.35 17.20
CA ILE A 320 12.68 11.24 18.17
C ILE A 320 12.85 9.91 17.44
N GLU A 321 11.91 9.57 16.54
CA GLU A 321 11.92 8.35 15.72
C GLU A 321 11.77 8.70 14.23
N ASN A 322 12.25 7.82 13.35
CA ASN A 322 11.89 7.81 11.92
C ASN A 322 10.86 6.69 11.63
N TRP A 323 10.47 6.54 10.37
CA TRP A 323 9.49 5.55 9.93
C TRP A 323 10.04 4.13 9.71
N GLY A 324 11.32 3.87 9.99
CA GLY A 324 11.91 2.51 9.98
C GLY A 324 13.31 2.38 9.35
N HIS A 325 13.90 3.45 8.83
CA HIS A 325 15.23 3.36 8.20
C HIS A 325 16.36 3.27 9.24
N SER A 326 17.32 2.35 9.06
CA SER A 326 18.27 1.96 10.11
C SER A 326 19.32 3.02 10.50
N MET A 327 19.69 3.93 9.61
CA MET A 327 20.83 4.86 9.82
C MET A 327 20.59 6.31 9.39
N THR A 328 19.37 6.68 9.00
CA THR A 328 19.12 7.99 8.35
C THR A 328 17.80 8.58 8.80
N ILE A 329 17.82 9.88 9.08
CA ILE A 329 16.60 10.66 9.32
C ILE A 329 16.61 11.90 8.44
N GLY A 330 15.46 12.26 7.87
CA GLY A 330 15.36 13.37 6.93
C GLY A 330 13.99 14.04 6.91
N LEU A 331 13.96 15.21 6.27
CA LEU A 331 12.79 16.03 6.03
C LEU A 331 12.97 16.75 4.68
N THR A 332 11.88 17.06 3.99
CA THR A 332 11.92 17.94 2.82
C THR A 332 11.98 19.40 3.26
N GLY A 333 11.14 19.81 4.23
CA GLY A 333 10.99 21.22 4.57
C GLY A 333 10.31 21.51 5.89
N ILE A 334 10.50 22.74 6.38
CA ILE A 334 9.91 23.26 7.62
C ILE A 334 9.44 24.69 7.38
N GLN A 335 8.16 24.96 7.62
CA GLN A 335 7.59 26.30 7.58
C GLN A 335 6.99 26.67 8.94
N VAL A 336 6.97 27.97 9.23
CA VAL A 336 6.46 28.51 10.50
C VAL A 336 5.34 29.49 10.16
N VAL A 337 4.19 29.39 10.86
CA VAL A 337 2.97 30.14 10.56
C VAL A 337 2.63 31.06 11.73
N SER A 338 2.29 32.32 11.45
CA SER A 338 1.95 33.32 12.46
C SER A 338 0.49 33.23 12.95
N ASP A 339 0.18 33.97 14.01
CA ASP A 339 -1.18 34.24 14.51
C ASP A 339 -2.17 34.67 13.40
N VAL A 340 -1.71 35.49 12.46
CA VAL A 340 -2.43 35.99 11.28
C VAL A 340 -2.30 35.11 10.04
N GLY A 341 -1.87 33.84 10.19
CA GLY A 341 -1.81 32.86 9.09
C GLY A 341 -0.69 33.07 8.07
N LYS A 342 0.29 33.93 8.34
CA LYS A 342 1.36 34.22 7.38
C LYS A 342 2.62 33.41 7.67
N LEU A 343 3.37 33.09 6.61
CA LEU A 343 4.68 32.46 6.76
C LEU A 343 5.66 33.41 7.45
N VAL A 344 6.28 32.91 8.52
CA VAL A 344 7.29 33.59 9.32
C VAL A 344 8.68 33.24 8.76
N PRO A 345 9.49 34.23 8.34
CA PRO A 345 10.83 33.96 7.83
C PRO A 345 11.76 33.49 8.96
N VAL A 346 12.37 32.32 8.79
CA VAL A 346 13.46 31.83 9.63
C VAL A 346 14.74 32.58 9.23
N GLU A 347 15.45 33.19 10.19
CA GLU A 347 16.71 33.90 9.89
C GLU A 347 17.89 32.94 9.79
N LYS A 348 17.88 31.89 10.61
CA LYS A 348 18.93 30.88 10.64
C LYS A 348 18.37 29.54 11.11
N ILE A 349 18.70 28.48 10.39
CA ILE A 349 18.45 27.10 10.80
C ILE A 349 19.77 26.43 11.21
N THR A 350 19.73 25.58 12.24
CA THR A 350 20.89 24.77 12.66
C THR A 350 20.44 23.36 13.04
N CYS A 351 21.33 22.38 12.87
CA CYS A 351 21.17 21.02 13.38
C CYS A 351 22.37 20.69 14.28
N ASN A 352 22.16 19.88 15.31
CA ASN A 352 23.24 19.47 16.23
C ASN A 352 24.15 18.38 15.66
N GLN A 353 23.71 17.65 14.62
CA GLN A 353 24.50 16.63 13.95
C GLN A 353 25.33 17.22 12.80
N PRO A 354 26.47 16.59 12.44
CA PRO A 354 27.20 16.95 11.23
C PRO A 354 26.31 16.82 10.00
N SER A 355 26.07 17.92 9.30
CA SER A 355 25.22 17.93 8.11
C SER A 355 25.67 18.97 7.10
N SER A 356 25.72 18.58 5.84
CA SER A 356 25.63 19.52 4.72
C SER A 356 24.18 20.03 4.57
N GLN A 357 24.01 21.17 3.91
CA GLN A 357 22.75 21.58 3.25
C GLN A 357 21.48 21.63 4.13
N ILE A 358 21.59 21.93 5.43
CA ILE A 358 20.44 22.15 6.32
C ILE A 358 19.48 23.26 5.81
N GLU A 359 20.01 24.22 5.07
CA GLU A 359 19.25 25.31 4.42
C GLU A 359 18.19 24.82 3.43
N ARG A 360 18.29 23.58 2.91
CA ARG A 360 17.27 22.97 2.04
C ARG A 360 15.89 22.95 2.71
N LEU A 361 15.84 22.80 4.03
CA LEU A 361 14.57 22.79 4.77
C LEU A 361 13.77 24.09 4.68
N ILE A 362 14.38 25.17 4.21
CA ILE A 362 13.78 26.49 4.04
C ILE A 362 13.98 27.07 2.64
N ASP A 363 14.32 26.25 1.63
CA ASP A 363 14.57 26.71 0.25
C ASP A 363 13.29 27.08 -0.52
N GLY A 364 12.15 26.48 -0.14
CA GLY A 364 10.82 26.73 -0.69
C GLY A 364 10.28 25.65 -1.61
N GLU A 365 11.10 24.67 -2.03
CA GLU A 365 10.73 23.61 -2.98
C GLU A 365 10.15 22.39 -2.26
N LEU A 366 8.92 22.55 -1.76
CA LEU A 366 8.32 21.63 -0.78
C LEU A 366 7.54 20.46 -1.43
N MET A 367 6.83 20.71 -2.53
CA MET A 367 6.03 19.70 -3.24
C MET A 367 6.88 18.92 -4.25
N THR A 368 7.89 18.20 -3.75
CA THR A 368 8.91 17.55 -4.59
C THR A 368 9.21 16.10 -4.15
N THR A 369 9.70 15.31 -5.09
CA THR A 369 10.38 14.02 -4.88
C THR A 369 11.89 14.10 -5.16
N ASN A 370 12.41 15.27 -5.58
CA ASN A 370 13.83 15.43 -5.90
C ASN A 370 14.69 15.47 -4.61
N PRO A 371 15.64 14.54 -4.39
CA PRO A 371 16.52 14.55 -3.23
C PRO A 371 17.38 15.81 -3.09
N ASP A 372 17.58 16.58 -4.16
CA ASP A 372 18.36 17.83 -4.12
C ASP A 372 17.67 18.98 -3.37
N HIS A 373 16.38 18.85 -3.10
CA HIS A 373 15.58 19.75 -2.26
C HIS A 373 15.24 19.12 -0.90
N MET A 374 15.93 18.04 -0.52
CA MET A 374 15.69 17.35 0.74
C MET A 374 16.93 17.34 1.63
N TRP A 375 16.67 17.38 2.93
CA TRP A 375 17.68 17.28 3.96
C TRP A 375 17.64 15.90 4.63
N SER A 376 18.82 15.34 4.90
CA SER A 376 18.95 14.15 5.74
C SER A 376 20.29 14.16 6.48
N THR A 377 20.35 13.44 7.60
CA THR A 377 21.57 13.23 8.38
C THR A 377 21.60 11.81 8.94
N ASN A 378 22.77 11.40 9.45
CA ASN A 378 22.92 10.09 10.08
C ASN A 378 22.13 10.07 11.40
N HIS A 379 21.28 9.06 11.56
CA HIS A 379 20.50 8.84 12.77
C HIS A 379 21.08 7.68 13.56
N SER A 380 21.40 7.92 14.83
CA SER A 380 21.78 6.88 15.78
C SER A 380 20.91 7.03 17.02
N GLU A 381 20.33 5.92 17.50
CA GLU A 381 19.50 5.87 18.71
C GLU A 381 20.21 6.43 19.96
N LEU A 382 21.55 6.40 19.96
CA LEU A 382 22.39 6.93 21.04
C LEU A 382 22.59 8.46 20.97
N ALA A 383 22.30 9.10 19.84
CA ALA A 383 22.60 10.50 19.56
C ALA A 383 21.36 11.25 19.02
N ARG A 384 20.54 11.79 19.93
CA ARG A 384 19.34 12.58 19.61
C ARG A 384 19.66 13.69 18.59
N THR A 385 18.89 13.74 17.52
CA THR A 385 19.00 14.77 16.48
C THR A 385 17.96 15.84 16.73
N PHE A 386 18.34 17.11 16.67
CA PHE A 386 17.42 18.23 16.85
C PHE A 386 17.78 19.39 15.93
N ILE A 387 16.74 20.03 15.41
CA ILE A 387 16.79 21.20 14.53
C ILE A 387 16.38 22.41 15.36
N THR A 388 17.08 23.53 15.17
CA THR A 388 16.77 24.79 15.85
C THR A 388 16.60 25.91 14.81
N LEU A 389 15.43 26.55 14.84
CA LEU A 389 15.07 27.72 14.05
C LEU A 389 15.25 28.96 14.93
N HIS A 390 15.99 29.94 14.42
CA HIS A 390 16.17 31.24 15.07
C HIS A 390 15.42 32.33 14.28
N PHE A 391 14.70 33.19 15.00
CA PHE A 391 14.00 34.33 14.42
C PHE A 391 14.72 35.63 14.75
N LYS A 392 14.78 36.55 13.78
CA LYS A 392 15.49 37.83 13.89
C LYS A 392 14.98 38.75 15.00
N VAL A 393 13.68 38.65 15.28
CA VAL A 393 12.97 39.29 16.39
C VAL A 393 11.91 38.30 16.88
N PRO A 394 11.48 38.36 18.16
CA PRO A 394 10.44 37.47 18.69
C PRO A 394 9.18 37.51 17.81
N GLN A 395 8.68 36.35 17.40
CA GLN A 395 7.54 36.20 16.48
C GLN A 395 6.30 35.70 17.22
N GLN A 396 5.10 36.12 16.79
CA GLN A 396 3.86 35.44 17.16
C GLN A 396 3.67 34.24 16.24
N VAL A 397 3.83 33.03 16.77
CA VAL A 397 3.72 31.77 16.01
C VAL A 397 2.50 30.99 16.48
N SER A 398 1.65 30.58 15.54
CA SER A 398 0.45 29.76 15.79
C SER A 398 0.69 28.28 15.49
N ALA A 399 1.47 27.97 14.45
CA ALA A 399 1.70 26.61 13.98
C ALA A 399 3.03 26.43 13.25
N VAL A 400 3.42 25.16 13.06
CA VAL A 400 4.59 24.73 12.30
C VAL A 400 4.11 23.71 11.26
N ILE A 401 4.53 23.85 10.00
CA ILE A 401 4.24 22.87 8.95
C ILE A 401 5.52 22.06 8.70
N ILE A 402 5.44 20.75 8.91
CA ILE A 402 6.55 19.82 8.65
C ILE A 402 6.27 19.08 7.34
N TRP A 403 7.25 19.10 6.45
CA TRP A 403 7.25 18.37 5.18
C TRP A 403 8.22 17.20 5.29
N ASN A 404 7.67 15.99 5.34
CA ASN A 404 8.43 14.78 5.64
C ASN A 404 9.25 14.29 4.42
N TYR A 405 10.29 13.50 4.62
CA TYR A 405 11.19 13.09 3.53
C TYR A 405 10.45 12.27 2.45
N ASN A 406 10.51 12.71 1.18
CA ASN A 406 9.58 12.28 0.12
C ASN A 406 10.27 11.76 -1.16
N ALA A 407 11.54 11.36 -1.11
CA ALA A 407 12.34 11.09 -2.33
C ALA A 407 11.77 9.97 -3.23
N SER A 408 11.28 8.90 -2.62
CA SER A 408 10.59 7.78 -3.25
C SER A 408 9.79 7.03 -2.18
N SER A 409 8.87 6.14 -2.58
CA SER A 409 8.15 5.23 -1.67
C SER A 409 9.06 4.61 -0.62
N ASP A 410 10.17 4.06 -1.08
CA ASP A 410 11.13 3.25 -0.33
C ASP A 410 11.97 4.12 0.63
N LEU A 411 12.27 5.35 0.24
CA LEU A 411 13.05 6.28 1.04
C LEU A 411 12.19 7.12 2.00
N THR A 412 10.86 7.09 1.91
CA THR A 412 9.98 7.77 2.89
C THR A 412 10.11 7.22 4.31
N PHE A 413 10.66 6.02 4.48
CA PHE A 413 11.02 5.42 5.77
C PHE A 413 12.16 6.17 6.49
N CYS A 414 12.97 6.96 5.76
CA CYS A 414 13.90 7.94 6.33
C CYS A 414 13.18 9.15 6.96
N GLY A 415 11.90 9.34 6.66
CA GLY A 415 11.10 10.43 7.19
C GLY A 415 10.93 10.34 8.71
N VAL A 416 10.84 11.50 9.37
CA VAL A 416 10.58 11.61 10.81
C VAL A 416 9.18 11.10 11.12
N LYS A 417 9.04 10.29 12.16
CA LYS A 417 7.77 9.70 12.63
C LYS A 417 7.26 10.35 13.91
N SER A 418 8.14 10.79 14.79
CA SER A 418 7.76 11.50 16.01
C SER A 418 8.73 12.62 16.36
N ILE A 419 8.17 13.74 16.84
CA ILE A 419 8.93 14.92 17.27
C ILE A 419 8.50 15.41 18.65
N SER A 420 9.40 16.14 19.32
CA SER A 420 9.04 17.02 20.44
C SER A 420 9.30 18.48 20.05
N LEU A 421 8.40 19.37 20.47
CA LEU A 421 8.53 20.81 20.25
C LEU A 421 8.89 21.54 21.55
N SER A 422 9.95 22.34 21.50
CA SER A 422 10.32 23.25 22.58
C SER A 422 10.50 24.69 22.08
N VAL A 423 9.97 25.63 22.85
CA VAL A 423 10.00 27.07 22.59
C VAL A 423 10.89 27.71 23.66
N ASP A 424 11.91 28.44 23.24
CA ASP A 424 12.83 29.19 24.11
C ASP A 424 13.46 28.33 25.24
N GLY A 425 13.66 27.03 24.96
CA GLY A 425 14.19 26.03 25.89
C GLY A 425 13.16 25.32 26.77
N CYS A 426 11.89 25.71 26.73
CA CYS A 426 10.79 25.07 27.42
C CYS A 426 10.06 24.09 26.50
N ILE A 427 9.92 22.81 26.91
CA ILE A 427 9.06 21.85 26.21
C ILE A 427 7.60 22.29 26.37
N LEU A 428 6.84 22.28 25.26
CA LEU A 428 5.43 22.63 25.30
C LEU A 428 4.62 21.49 25.97
N PRO A 429 3.74 21.78 26.95
CA PRO A 429 2.95 20.75 27.62
C PRO A 429 2.02 20.04 26.62
N ASN A 430 1.86 18.73 26.77
CA ASN A 430 1.14 17.85 25.83
C ASN A 430 1.73 17.78 24.40
N ARG A 431 2.95 18.30 24.18
CA ARG A 431 3.69 18.25 22.90
C ARG A 431 5.05 17.54 23.04
N GLU A 432 5.14 16.65 24.03
CA GLU A 432 6.32 15.82 24.33
C GLU A 432 6.58 14.75 23.26
N CYS A 433 5.52 14.28 22.58
CA CYS A 433 5.60 13.39 21.42
C CYS A 433 4.43 13.69 20.47
N ILE A 434 4.74 14.24 19.30
CA ILE A 434 3.79 14.52 18.21
C ILE A 434 4.10 13.56 17.07
N TYR A 435 3.10 12.82 16.60
CA TYR A 435 3.26 11.91 15.47
C TYR A 435 3.16 12.62 14.13
N LEU A 436 4.11 12.33 13.25
CA LEU A 436 4.22 12.87 11.91
C LEU A 436 3.87 11.81 10.86
N ARG A 437 2.93 12.13 9.99
CA ARG A 437 2.54 11.32 8.83
C ARG A 437 3.73 11.04 7.91
N ARG A 438 3.87 9.81 7.42
CA ARG A 438 4.86 9.44 6.38
C ARG A 438 4.57 10.21 5.08
N ALA A 439 5.60 10.59 4.35
CA ALA A 439 5.38 11.17 3.01
C ALA A 439 4.93 10.06 2.03
N PRO A 440 4.20 10.38 0.94
CA PRO A 440 3.68 9.35 0.03
C PRO A 440 4.69 8.85 -1.02
N GLY A 441 5.89 9.41 -1.10
CA GLY A 441 6.87 9.11 -2.15
C GLY A 441 6.49 9.67 -3.53
N ASN A 442 5.53 10.59 -3.57
CA ASN A 442 4.98 11.22 -4.77
C ASN A 442 4.43 12.62 -4.42
N CYS A 443 3.81 13.31 -5.38
CA CYS A 443 3.22 14.64 -5.20
C CYS A 443 1.70 14.68 -5.44
N HIS A 444 0.97 13.58 -5.21
CA HIS A 444 -0.47 13.45 -5.49
C HIS A 444 -1.37 14.26 -4.54
N TYR A 445 -0.86 14.68 -3.39
CA TYR A 445 -1.56 15.54 -2.43
C TYR A 445 -0.55 16.35 -1.61
N VAL A 446 -1.01 17.42 -0.97
CA VAL A 446 -0.15 18.21 -0.08
C VAL A 446 0.18 17.40 1.18
N TYR A 447 1.38 16.82 1.19
CA TYR A 447 1.82 15.92 2.24
C TYR A 447 2.43 16.65 3.45
N GLY A 448 2.60 17.98 3.40
CA GLY A 448 2.94 18.80 4.57
C GLY A 448 1.89 18.69 5.68
N GLN A 449 2.35 18.58 6.94
CA GLN A 449 1.48 18.43 8.11
C GLN A 449 1.59 19.67 8.99
N CYS A 450 0.47 20.38 9.14
CA CYS A 450 0.36 21.55 10.01
C CYS A 450 0.14 21.14 11.47
N ILE A 451 0.95 21.67 12.38
CA ILE A 451 1.02 21.33 13.80
C ILE A 451 0.80 22.61 14.62
N PRO A 452 -0.37 22.80 15.24
CA PRO A 452 -0.62 23.94 16.13
C PRO A 452 0.31 23.93 17.35
N LEU A 453 0.86 25.09 17.71
CA LEU A 453 1.70 25.27 18.89
C LEU A 453 0.88 25.45 20.17
N VAL A 454 -0.29 26.07 20.09
CA VAL A 454 -1.17 26.27 21.25
C VAL A 454 -2.26 25.20 21.27
N PHE A 455 -2.43 24.59 22.44
CA PHE A 455 -3.44 23.56 22.71
C PHE A 455 -4.86 24.12 22.52
N ASN A 456 -5.67 23.51 21.66
CA ASN A 456 -7.07 23.89 21.49
C ASN A 456 -7.95 22.69 21.83
N VAL A 457 -8.82 22.87 22.84
CA VAL A 457 -9.47 21.77 23.57
C VAL A 457 -10.36 20.91 22.66
N ASP A 458 -10.97 21.50 21.63
CA ASP A 458 -11.90 20.79 20.73
C ASP A 458 -11.21 19.89 19.69
N LEU A 459 -9.99 20.24 19.26
CA LEU A 459 -9.22 19.44 18.28
C LEU A 459 -8.43 18.32 18.98
N ASP A 460 -7.79 18.65 20.11
CA ASP A 460 -6.97 17.69 20.83
C ASP A 460 -7.79 16.75 21.76
N ALA A 461 -9.11 16.98 21.97
CA ALA A 461 -9.98 16.01 22.66
C ALA A 461 -10.13 14.67 21.89
N VAL A 462 -10.03 14.70 20.56
CA VAL A 462 -9.95 13.49 19.72
C VAL A 462 -8.56 12.85 19.79
N SER A 463 -7.52 13.66 20.03
CA SER A 463 -6.12 13.25 20.20
C SER A 463 -5.79 12.77 21.63
N ALA A 464 -6.64 13.08 22.62
CA ALA A 464 -6.44 12.76 24.03
C ALA A 464 -6.62 11.28 24.37
N GLN A 465 -7.19 10.50 23.45
CA GLN A 465 -6.83 9.09 23.34
C GLN A 465 -5.41 9.04 22.75
N ALA A 466 -4.41 9.09 23.63
CA ALA A 466 -3.04 8.79 23.24
C ALA A 466 -3.06 7.49 22.43
N PRO A 467 -2.42 7.42 21.25
CA PRO A 467 -2.45 6.22 20.45
C PRO A 467 -1.94 5.08 21.32
N SER A 468 -2.85 4.14 21.65
CA SER A 468 -2.46 2.85 22.16
C SER A 468 -1.42 2.30 21.18
N PRO A 469 -0.32 1.68 21.64
CA PRO A 469 0.81 1.38 20.79
C PRO A 469 0.45 0.37 19.68
N PHE A 470 -0.04 0.93 18.57
CA PHE A 470 -0.32 0.34 17.27
C PHE A 470 0.73 0.84 16.26
N MET A 471 2.00 0.84 16.68
CA MET A 471 2.90 -0.05 15.95
C MET A 471 2.50 -1.47 16.36
N LEU A 472 2.36 -2.39 15.41
CA LEU A 472 2.13 -3.79 15.75
C LEU A 472 3.31 -4.34 16.55
N SER A 473 3.16 -4.37 17.86
CA SER A 473 3.98 -5.22 18.71
C SER A 473 3.40 -6.63 18.60
N PRO A 474 4.13 -7.63 18.09
CA PRO A 474 3.67 -9.01 18.13
C PRO A 474 3.65 -9.46 19.59
N ARG A 475 2.47 -9.51 20.22
CA ARG A 475 2.33 -9.91 21.62
C ARG A 475 1.30 -11.02 21.82
N SER A 476 1.85 -12.15 22.26
CA SER A 476 1.20 -13.28 22.96
C SER A 476 -0.13 -13.77 22.42
N VAL A 477 -0.06 -14.83 21.61
CA VAL A 477 -1.16 -15.74 21.31
C VAL A 477 -1.52 -16.53 22.57
N LEU A 478 -2.39 -16.00 23.44
CA LEU A 478 -3.06 -16.69 24.55
C LEU A 478 -4.35 -15.94 24.98
N ASP A 479 -5.32 -15.76 24.08
CA ASP A 479 -6.77 -15.81 24.38
C ASP A 479 -7.59 -15.72 23.07
N ASP A 480 -8.75 -16.40 23.01
CA ASP A 480 -9.60 -16.53 21.81
C ASP A 480 -10.61 -15.37 21.61
N ASP A 481 -10.52 -14.30 22.40
CA ASP A 481 -11.39 -13.13 22.29
C ASP A 481 -10.84 -12.10 21.28
N TYR A 482 -11.16 -12.32 20.00
CA TYR A 482 -10.86 -11.39 18.90
C TYR A 482 -11.68 -10.08 19.03
N GLU A 483 -11.17 -9.09 19.75
CA GLU A 483 -11.65 -7.70 19.61
C GLU A 483 -11.30 -7.19 18.20
N ALA A 484 -12.33 -6.89 17.41
CA ALA A 484 -12.17 -6.35 16.06
C ALA A 484 -11.58 -4.93 16.12
N VAL A 485 -10.28 -4.81 15.88
CA VAL A 485 -9.56 -3.54 15.86
C VAL A 485 -10.02 -2.68 14.68
N LEU A 486 -10.52 -1.48 14.99
CA LEU A 486 -10.93 -0.51 13.96
C LEU A 486 -9.70 0.01 13.18
N PRO A 487 -9.81 0.23 11.86
CA PRO A 487 -8.76 0.89 11.11
C PRO A 487 -8.54 2.32 11.64
N GLN A 488 -7.27 2.66 11.89
CA GLN A 488 -6.82 3.97 12.33
C GLN A 488 -5.56 4.36 11.56
N GLY A 489 -5.50 5.61 11.09
CA GLY A 489 -4.33 6.15 10.39
C GLY A 489 -4.51 7.59 9.91
N PHE A 490 -3.48 8.14 9.28
CA PHE A 490 -3.45 9.50 8.77
C PHE A 490 -4.01 9.64 7.35
N VAL A 491 -3.85 8.62 6.50
CA VAL A 491 -4.24 8.66 5.08
C VAL A 491 -5.08 7.44 4.73
N TYR A 492 -6.31 7.68 4.26
CA TYR A 492 -7.19 6.65 3.71
C TYR A 492 -7.14 6.76 2.17
N GLN A 493 -6.49 5.80 1.52
CA GLN A 493 -6.32 5.77 0.07
C GLN A 493 -7.27 4.74 -0.57
N PHE A 494 -8.11 5.21 -1.48
CA PHE A 494 -8.99 4.38 -2.31
C PHE A 494 -8.29 4.16 -3.65
N LEU A 495 -7.84 2.93 -3.91
CA LEU A 495 -7.21 2.52 -5.15
C LEU A 495 -8.28 1.93 -6.06
N LEU A 496 -8.54 2.56 -7.20
CA LEU A 496 -9.64 2.21 -8.11
C LEU A 496 -9.07 1.38 -9.27
N LEU A 497 -9.45 0.11 -9.33
CA LEU A 497 -8.79 -0.89 -10.18
C LEU A 497 -9.45 -1.03 -11.56
N SER A 498 -10.77 -0.89 -11.64
CA SER A 498 -11.53 -1.08 -12.87
C SER A 498 -12.84 -0.28 -12.90
N THR A 499 -13.41 -0.15 -14.10
CA THR A 499 -14.73 0.44 -14.35
C THR A 499 -15.76 -0.63 -14.74
N TRP A 500 -17.03 -0.24 -14.86
CA TRP A 500 -18.09 -1.09 -15.42
C TRP A 500 -18.16 -1.13 -16.95
N GLY A 501 -17.14 -0.61 -17.66
CA GLY A 501 -17.02 -0.69 -19.12
C GLY A 501 -16.77 0.64 -19.85
N ASP A 502 -16.02 1.56 -19.25
CA ASP A 502 -15.41 2.71 -19.94
C ASP A 502 -13.90 2.70 -19.68
N ASP A 503 -13.11 2.52 -20.74
CA ASP A 503 -11.66 2.34 -20.68
C ASP A 503 -10.89 3.67 -20.54
N TYR A 504 -11.59 4.80 -20.59
CA TYR A 504 -10.99 6.14 -20.62
C TYR A 504 -11.27 6.98 -19.39
N TYR A 505 -12.35 6.69 -18.66
CA TYR A 505 -12.82 7.53 -17.57
C TYR A 505 -13.42 6.74 -16.42
N ILE A 506 -13.03 7.12 -15.20
CA ILE A 506 -13.56 6.56 -13.95
C ILE A 506 -14.05 7.68 -13.04
N GLY A 507 -15.13 7.43 -12.30
CA GLY A 507 -15.73 8.43 -11.42
C GLY A 507 -16.49 7.85 -10.24
N LEU A 508 -16.83 8.75 -9.33
CA LEU A 508 -17.63 8.49 -8.13
C LEU A 508 -18.53 9.70 -7.87
N ASN A 509 -19.67 9.47 -7.22
CA ASN A 509 -20.66 10.49 -6.92
C ASN A 509 -20.54 11.06 -5.50
N GLY A 510 -19.89 10.35 -4.58
CA GLY A 510 -19.80 10.78 -3.18
C GLY A 510 -19.16 9.73 -2.27
N LEU A 511 -18.63 10.19 -1.14
CA LEU A 511 -17.87 9.43 -0.16
C LEU A 511 -18.11 10.04 1.23
N GLN A 512 -18.39 9.21 2.24
CA GLN A 512 -18.60 9.64 3.63
C GLN A 512 -17.93 8.68 4.60
N LEU A 513 -17.29 9.25 5.64
CA LEU A 513 -16.55 8.53 6.68
C LEU A 513 -17.24 8.75 8.03
N TYR A 514 -17.22 7.73 8.90
CA TYR A 514 -17.88 7.76 10.21
C TYR A 514 -16.93 7.34 11.33
N ASP A 515 -17.01 8.05 12.46
CA ASP A 515 -16.21 7.82 13.67
C ASP A 515 -16.65 6.58 14.45
N ILE A 516 -15.94 6.24 15.54
CA ILE A 516 -16.23 5.08 16.39
C ILE A 516 -17.62 5.10 17.04
N ASP A 517 -18.21 6.29 17.22
CA ASP A 517 -19.55 6.52 17.77
C ASP A 517 -20.64 6.48 16.67
N GLY A 518 -20.27 6.28 15.41
CA GLY A 518 -21.18 6.29 14.26
C GLY A 518 -21.58 7.69 13.79
N ARG A 519 -20.89 8.75 14.20
CA ARG A 519 -21.11 10.12 13.70
C ARG A 519 -20.32 10.37 12.43
N MET A 520 -20.85 11.19 11.53
CA MET A 520 -20.17 11.54 10.28
C MET A 520 -18.97 12.46 10.55
N ILE A 521 -17.78 12.01 10.17
CA ILE A 521 -16.55 12.80 10.22
C ILE A 521 -16.70 13.95 9.21
N GLN A 522 -16.54 15.19 9.69
CA GLN A 522 -16.62 16.38 8.84
C GLN A 522 -15.32 16.55 8.07
N LEU A 523 -15.40 16.49 6.75
CA LEU A 523 -14.26 16.66 5.82
C LEU A 523 -14.37 18.03 5.14
N ASN A 524 -13.23 18.62 4.81
CA ASN A 524 -13.13 19.81 3.98
C ASN A 524 -12.19 19.57 2.78
N GLU A 525 -12.08 20.56 1.88
CA GLU A 525 -11.28 20.45 0.65
C GLU A 525 -9.82 20.04 0.89
N ALA A 526 -9.18 20.48 1.99
CA ALA A 526 -7.82 20.08 2.33
C ALA A 526 -7.71 18.61 2.78
N ASN A 527 -8.83 17.96 3.12
CA ASN A 527 -8.86 16.54 3.47
C ASN A 527 -8.98 15.62 2.26
N VAL A 528 -9.27 16.09 1.05
CA VAL A 528 -9.49 15.21 -0.12
C VAL A 528 -8.57 15.56 -1.28
N SER A 529 -7.97 14.54 -1.88
CA SER A 529 -7.27 14.67 -3.17
C SER A 529 -7.56 13.47 -4.06
N ALA A 530 -7.25 13.58 -5.34
CA ALA A 530 -7.31 12.47 -6.29
C ALA A 530 -6.12 12.51 -7.26
N TYR A 531 -5.75 11.35 -7.78
CA TYR A 531 -4.77 11.23 -8.84
C TYR A 531 -5.24 10.24 -9.92
N PRO A 532 -5.32 10.66 -11.20
CA PRO A 532 -5.30 12.04 -11.67
C PRO A 532 -6.41 12.89 -11.02
N PRO A 533 -6.21 14.21 -10.84
CA PRO A 533 -7.11 15.05 -10.02
C PRO A 533 -8.52 15.18 -10.59
N SER A 534 -8.65 15.41 -11.90
CA SER A 534 -9.91 15.31 -12.65
C SER A 534 -9.62 15.27 -14.15
N VAL A 535 -10.68 15.29 -14.99
CA VAL A 535 -10.56 15.48 -16.44
C VAL A 535 -9.93 16.82 -16.88
N ASN A 536 -9.71 17.79 -15.97
CA ASN A 536 -9.01 19.04 -16.28
C ASN A 536 -7.51 18.86 -16.58
N ILE A 537 -6.95 17.66 -16.37
CA ILE A 537 -5.58 17.33 -16.80
C ILE A 537 -5.48 17.07 -18.32
N LEU A 538 -6.61 17.07 -19.04
CA LEU A 538 -6.65 16.77 -20.48
C LEU A 538 -6.58 18.04 -21.32
N GLU A 539 -5.77 18.00 -22.38
CA GLU A 539 -5.70 19.10 -23.36
C GLU A 539 -7.08 19.43 -23.92
N GLY A 540 -7.44 20.72 -23.89
CA GLY A 540 -8.74 21.22 -24.34
C GLY A 540 -9.91 21.02 -23.37
N VAL A 541 -9.68 20.52 -22.15
CA VAL A 541 -10.68 20.47 -21.06
C VAL A 541 -10.28 21.45 -19.97
N GLU A 542 -10.97 22.58 -19.91
CA GLU A 542 -10.78 23.61 -18.88
C GLU A 542 -12.05 23.79 -18.04
N ASN A 543 -11.86 24.08 -16.74
CA ASN A 543 -12.93 24.44 -15.80
C ASN A 543 -14.09 23.42 -15.71
N ASP A 544 -13.80 22.13 -15.91
CA ASP A 544 -14.74 21.05 -15.62
C ASP A 544 -14.98 20.96 -14.10
N VAL A 545 -16.24 20.94 -13.69
CA VAL A 545 -16.64 20.99 -12.28
C VAL A 545 -16.49 19.64 -11.54
N ARG A 546 -16.06 18.57 -12.21
CA ARG A 546 -15.98 17.21 -11.64
C ARG A 546 -14.68 16.94 -10.87
N THR A 547 -14.41 17.79 -9.91
CA THR A 547 -13.21 17.81 -9.06
C THR A 547 -13.38 16.97 -7.79
N ALA A 548 -12.26 16.65 -7.11
CA ALA A 548 -12.24 15.69 -5.99
C ALA A 548 -13.04 16.15 -4.75
N ASP A 549 -13.17 17.47 -4.54
CA ASP A 549 -14.00 18.06 -3.49
C ASP A 549 -15.49 17.67 -3.59
N LYS A 550 -15.98 17.38 -4.81
CA LYS A 550 -17.36 16.90 -5.04
C LYS A 550 -17.64 15.54 -4.43
N LEU A 551 -16.62 14.80 -3.99
CA LEU A 551 -16.81 13.56 -3.25
C LEU A 551 -17.32 13.79 -1.82
N ILE A 552 -17.08 14.98 -1.25
CA ILE A 552 -17.37 15.29 0.16
C ILE A 552 -18.34 16.46 0.34
N ASP A 553 -18.88 17.02 -0.75
CA ASP A 553 -19.79 18.18 -0.69
C ASP A 553 -21.21 17.87 -0.17
N GLY A 554 -21.52 16.58 0.02
CA GLY A 554 -22.78 16.07 0.56
C GLY A 554 -23.92 15.91 -0.45
N VAL A 555 -23.72 16.18 -1.74
CA VAL A 555 -24.77 16.19 -2.78
C VAL A 555 -24.71 14.95 -3.69
N ASN A 556 -24.70 13.78 -3.05
CA ASN A 556 -24.28 12.52 -3.68
C ASN A 556 -25.26 11.94 -4.73
N ASP A 557 -26.56 12.30 -4.70
CA ASP A 557 -27.61 11.59 -5.50
C ASP A 557 -27.90 12.22 -6.88
N LYS A 558 -27.23 13.32 -7.25
CA LYS A 558 -27.44 14.00 -8.54
C LYS A 558 -26.89 13.21 -9.73
N SER A 559 -27.65 13.16 -10.83
CA SER A 559 -27.30 12.45 -12.07
C SER A 559 -26.79 13.35 -13.19
N ASP A 560 -26.81 14.68 -13.01
CA ASP A 560 -26.27 15.65 -13.98
C ASP A 560 -24.73 15.65 -14.01
N GLY A 561 -24.09 15.08 -12.99
CA GLY A 561 -22.64 15.04 -12.79
C GLY A 561 -22.03 16.38 -12.37
N SER A 562 -22.82 17.36 -11.91
CA SER A 562 -22.28 18.62 -11.37
C SER A 562 -21.72 18.48 -9.95
N HIS A 563 -22.16 17.43 -9.24
CA HIS A 563 -21.68 16.98 -7.94
C HIS A 563 -21.23 15.52 -8.05
N SER A 564 -20.11 15.33 -8.74
CA SER A 564 -19.45 14.02 -8.91
C SER A 564 -18.01 14.26 -9.32
N TRP A 565 -17.10 13.38 -8.93
CA TRP A 565 -15.73 13.40 -9.42
C TRP A 565 -15.59 12.51 -10.67
N LEU A 566 -14.79 12.95 -11.64
CA LEU A 566 -14.40 12.15 -12.80
C LEU A 566 -12.94 12.44 -13.16
N ALA A 567 -12.16 11.37 -13.30
CA ALA A 567 -10.77 11.40 -13.76
C ALA A 567 -10.59 10.55 -15.03
N PRO A 568 -9.57 10.87 -15.85
CA PRO A 568 -9.14 9.97 -16.91
C PRO A 568 -8.46 8.73 -16.31
N VAL A 569 -8.65 7.59 -16.97
CA VAL A 569 -7.76 6.42 -16.83
C VAL A 569 -6.55 6.66 -17.74
N LEU A 570 -5.34 6.60 -17.17
CA LEU A 570 -4.08 6.86 -17.89
C LEU A 570 -3.28 5.55 -18.01
N PRO A 571 -2.62 5.27 -19.15
CA PRO A 571 -1.82 4.06 -19.31
C PRO A 571 -0.72 3.95 -18.23
N GLY A 572 -0.65 2.79 -17.56
CA GLY A 572 0.32 2.52 -16.50
C GLY A 572 0.02 3.14 -15.14
N GLU A 573 -1.01 3.98 -15.02
CA GLU A 573 -1.36 4.67 -13.78
C GLU A 573 -2.72 4.25 -13.23
N LEU A 574 -2.75 3.99 -11.92
CA LEU A 574 -3.99 3.66 -11.21
C LEU A 574 -4.66 4.92 -10.67
N ASN A 575 -5.98 5.00 -10.85
CA ASN A 575 -6.79 6.07 -10.29
C ASN A 575 -6.88 5.91 -8.76
N ARG A 576 -6.57 6.98 -8.03
CA ARG A 576 -6.48 7.00 -6.57
C ARG A 576 -7.28 8.18 -6.02
N VAL A 577 -7.99 7.98 -4.91
CA VAL A 577 -8.58 9.06 -4.09
C VAL A 577 -7.98 8.96 -2.70
N TYR A 578 -7.60 10.08 -2.11
CA TYR A 578 -6.98 10.14 -0.78
C TYR A 578 -7.86 10.96 0.15
N ILE A 579 -8.09 10.47 1.36
CA ILE A 579 -8.57 11.27 2.49
C ILE A 579 -7.44 11.43 3.49
N ILE A 580 -7.04 12.68 3.75
CA ILE A 580 -5.83 13.05 4.48
C ILE A 580 -6.19 13.76 5.80
N PHE A 581 -5.63 13.27 6.90
CA PHE A 581 -5.75 13.85 8.23
C PHE A 581 -4.40 14.29 8.80
N SER A 582 -4.41 15.29 9.68
CA SER A 582 -3.22 15.80 10.40
C SER A 582 -2.96 15.07 11.73
N VAL A 583 -3.86 14.17 12.12
CA VAL A 583 -3.82 13.28 13.29
C VAL A 583 -4.39 11.92 12.88
N PRO A 584 -4.02 10.80 13.52
CA PRO A 584 -4.53 9.49 13.12
C PRO A 584 -6.00 9.31 13.54
N ILE A 585 -6.90 9.16 12.56
CA ILE A 585 -8.35 9.03 12.77
C ILE A 585 -8.79 7.57 12.62
N SER A 586 -9.60 7.09 13.56
CA SER A 586 -10.21 5.75 13.54
C SER A 586 -11.59 5.79 12.86
N ILE A 587 -11.87 4.82 11.98
CA ILE A 587 -13.11 4.79 11.18
C ILE A 587 -13.91 3.53 11.45
N SER A 588 -15.21 3.69 11.73
CA SER A 588 -16.15 2.59 11.96
C SER A 588 -16.89 2.15 10.70
N MET A 589 -17.10 3.07 9.76
CA MET A 589 -17.92 2.86 8.57
C MET A 589 -17.57 3.87 7.46
N ILE A 590 -17.63 3.40 6.21
CA ILE A 590 -17.47 4.20 5.00
C ILE A 590 -18.71 4.01 4.13
N LYS A 591 -19.21 5.08 3.50
CA LYS A 591 -20.27 5.02 2.48
C LYS A 591 -19.77 5.57 1.16
N LEU A 592 -20.08 4.87 0.06
CA LEU A 592 -19.66 5.21 -1.30
C LEU A 592 -20.86 5.24 -2.25
N TRP A 593 -20.92 6.29 -3.08
CA TRP A 593 -21.90 6.46 -4.16
C TRP A 593 -21.20 6.31 -5.51
N ASN A 594 -21.64 5.36 -6.33
CA ASN A 594 -21.03 5.10 -7.63
C ASN A 594 -21.48 6.12 -8.70
N TYR A 595 -20.70 6.29 -9.77
CA TYR A 595 -20.93 7.33 -10.78
C TYR A 595 -22.29 7.18 -11.48
N ARG A 596 -23.15 8.17 -11.30
CA ARG A 596 -24.56 8.11 -11.70
C ARG A 596 -24.81 8.56 -13.14
N LYS A 597 -24.02 9.52 -13.65
CA LYS A 597 -24.27 10.17 -14.95
C LYS A 597 -24.12 9.22 -16.15
N THR A 598 -23.10 8.38 -16.15
CA THR A 598 -22.86 7.34 -17.16
C THR A 598 -22.32 6.09 -16.46
N PRO A 599 -23.18 5.14 -16.06
CA PRO A 599 -22.80 4.08 -15.11
C PRO A 599 -21.62 3.18 -15.52
N ALA A 600 -21.30 3.08 -16.83
CA ALA A 600 -20.10 2.40 -17.33
C ALA A 600 -18.78 3.01 -16.80
N ARG A 601 -18.76 4.32 -16.50
CA ARG A 601 -17.65 5.04 -15.86
C ARG A 601 -17.60 4.88 -14.33
N GLY A 602 -18.57 4.17 -13.75
CA GLY A 602 -18.57 3.87 -12.33
C GLY A 602 -17.43 2.91 -11.99
N VAL A 603 -16.86 3.09 -10.80
CA VAL A 603 -15.91 2.14 -10.21
C VAL A 603 -16.56 0.76 -10.13
N LYS A 604 -15.82 -0.28 -10.52
CA LYS A 604 -16.18 -1.68 -10.32
C LYS A 604 -15.34 -2.25 -9.19
N GLU A 605 -14.09 -2.61 -9.43
CA GLU A 605 -13.19 -3.12 -8.37
C GLU A 605 -12.38 -1.99 -7.73
N PHE A 606 -12.22 -2.06 -6.40
CA PHE A 606 -11.43 -1.10 -5.63
C PHE A 606 -10.86 -1.70 -4.35
N GLU A 607 -9.80 -1.07 -3.86
CA GLU A 607 -9.12 -1.34 -2.60
C GLU A 607 -9.12 -0.08 -1.72
N ILE A 608 -9.12 -0.24 -0.40
CA ILE A 608 -8.93 0.84 0.58
C ILE A 608 -7.70 0.52 1.42
N LEU A 609 -6.76 1.45 1.45
CA LEU A 609 -5.55 1.41 2.24
C LEU A 609 -5.59 2.48 3.35
N VAL A 610 -4.90 2.23 4.47
CA VAL A 610 -4.72 3.16 5.60
C VAL A 610 -3.24 3.24 5.93
N ASP A 611 -2.60 4.39 5.72
CA ASP A 611 -1.14 4.54 5.85
C ASP A 611 -0.38 3.39 5.14
N ASP A 612 -0.78 3.14 3.88
CA ASP A 612 -0.30 2.10 2.96
C ASP A 612 -0.63 0.63 3.33
N LEU A 613 -1.35 0.38 4.44
CA LEU A 613 -1.96 -0.91 4.74
C LEU A 613 -3.25 -1.13 3.96
N LEU A 614 -3.39 -2.20 3.17
CA LEU A 614 -4.72 -2.64 2.70
C LEU A 614 -5.63 -3.07 3.87
N ILE A 615 -6.79 -2.41 4.03
CA ILE A 615 -7.82 -2.75 5.02
C ILE A 615 -9.10 -3.34 4.41
N TYR A 616 -9.35 -3.14 3.11
CA TYR A 616 -10.57 -3.59 2.45
C TYR A 616 -10.34 -3.75 0.95
N ASN A 617 -10.90 -4.82 0.36
CA ASN A 617 -11.06 -4.96 -1.09
C ASN A 617 -12.52 -5.28 -1.43
N GLY A 618 -13.02 -4.83 -2.58
CA GLY A 618 -14.40 -5.13 -2.95
C GLY A 618 -14.82 -4.65 -4.32
N VAL A 619 -16.08 -4.98 -4.64
CA VAL A 619 -16.75 -4.57 -5.87
C VAL A 619 -17.88 -3.60 -5.51
N LEU A 620 -17.93 -2.46 -6.19
CA LEU A 620 -19.00 -1.48 -6.07
C LEU A 620 -20.00 -1.71 -7.20
N ASP A 621 -21.28 -1.94 -6.87
CA ASP A 621 -22.32 -2.18 -7.88
C ASP A 621 -22.46 -1.03 -8.88
N VAL A 622 -22.75 -1.37 -10.14
CA VAL A 622 -23.13 -0.40 -11.16
C VAL A 622 -24.40 0.35 -10.74
N TRP A 623 -24.44 1.67 -10.97
CA TRP A 623 -25.65 2.45 -10.71
C TRP A 623 -26.83 1.90 -11.54
N SER A 624 -27.95 1.60 -10.86
CA SER A 624 -29.21 1.20 -11.50
C SER A 624 -30.39 1.98 -10.94
N ASN A 625 -31.41 2.24 -11.76
CA ASN A 625 -32.56 3.06 -11.39
C ASN A 625 -33.65 2.27 -10.61
N ASN A 626 -33.26 1.25 -9.85
CA ASN A 626 -34.18 0.35 -9.15
C ASN A 626 -34.46 0.85 -7.72
N SER A 627 -35.68 1.35 -7.49
CA SER A 627 -36.11 1.98 -6.23
C SER A 627 -36.04 1.08 -4.98
N ALA A 628 -35.76 -0.21 -5.12
CA ALA A 628 -35.62 -1.15 -4.01
C ALA A 628 -34.23 -1.14 -3.32
N VAL A 629 -33.22 -0.50 -3.93
CA VAL A 629 -31.83 -0.47 -3.42
C VAL A 629 -31.45 0.97 -3.07
N LYS A 630 -30.81 1.19 -1.90
CA LYS A 630 -30.31 2.53 -1.54
C LYS A 630 -29.22 2.96 -2.54
N PRO A 631 -29.02 4.27 -2.81
CA PRO A 631 -28.11 4.74 -3.86
C PRO A 631 -26.61 4.61 -3.54
N PHE A 632 -26.28 4.08 -2.35
CA PHE A 632 -24.93 3.95 -1.86
C PHE A 632 -24.67 2.55 -1.31
N ARG A 633 -23.38 2.25 -1.18
CA ARG A 633 -22.87 1.03 -0.55
C ARG A 633 -22.08 1.37 0.70
N THR A 634 -22.19 0.50 1.69
CA THR A 634 -21.63 0.71 3.03
C THR A 634 -20.59 -0.37 3.33
N ILE A 635 -19.45 0.06 3.86
CA ILE A 635 -18.38 -0.78 4.37
C ILE A 635 -18.35 -0.54 5.88
N VAL A 636 -18.42 -1.60 6.68
CA VAL A 636 -18.50 -1.51 8.15
C VAL A 636 -17.31 -2.25 8.75
N PHE A 637 -16.55 -1.55 9.57
CA PHE A 637 -15.46 -2.10 10.37
C PHE A 637 -15.86 -2.29 11.84
N SER A 638 -16.97 -1.67 12.27
CA SER A 638 -17.43 -1.71 13.66
C SER A 638 -17.93 -3.09 14.11
N PRO A 639 -17.53 -3.58 15.31
CA PRO A 639 -18.17 -4.72 15.97
C PRO A 639 -19.57 -4.40 16.51
N ASN A 640 -20.01 -3.13 16.51
CA ASN A 640 -21.32 -2.75 17.04
C ASN A 640 -22.47 -3.28 16.17
N HIS A 641 -22.98 -4.46 16.52
CA HIS A 641 -24.08 -5.14 15.84
C HIS A 641 -25.33 -4.26 15.60
N GLN A 642 -25.57 -3.22 16.39
CA GLN A 642 -26.66 -2.26 16.15
C GLN A 642 -26.46 -1.46 14.85
N VAL A 643 -25.27 -0.89 14.63
CA VAL A 643 -24.91 -0.18 13.39
C VAL A 643 -24.93 -1.16 12.21
N THR A 644 -24.39 -2.37 12.40
CA THR A 644 -24.45 -3.44 11.39
C THR A 644 -25.89 -3.80 11.03
N ASN A 645 -26.81 -3.82 12.01
CA ASN A 645 -28.22 -4.16 11.80
C ASN A 645 -28.99 -3.11 10.98
N GLU A 646 -28.69 -1.82 11.18
CA GLU A 646 -29.38 -0.71 10.49
C GLU A 646 -28.96 -0.57 9.01
N GLU A 647 -27.71 -0.93 8.67
CA GLU A 647 -27.18 -0.87 7.30
C GLU A 647 -27.20 -2.24 6.57
N LYS A 648 -27.92 -3.25 7.09
CA LYS A 648 -28.02 -4.61 6.48
C LYS A 648 -28.41 -4.66 5.00
N SER A 649 -29.12 -3.67 4.48
CA SER A 649 -29.54 -3.59 3.07
C SER A 649 -28.51 -2.92 2.15
N THR A 650 -27.50 -2.28 2.73
CA THR A 650 -26.50 -1.44 2.06
C THR A 650 -25.07 -1.91 2.23
N ILE A 651 -24.80 -2.71 3.26
CA ILE A 651 -23.55 -3.43 3.44
C ILE A 651 -23.19 -4.15 2.13
N LEU A 652 -22.00 -3.89 1.61
CA LEU A 652 -21.39 -4.75 0.61
C LEU A 652 -21.19 -6.10 1.27
N LYS A 653 -21.92 -7.11 0.80
CA LYS A 653 -21.60 -8.48 1.17
C LYS A 653 -20.24 -8.78 0.55
N ALA A 654 -19.22 -8.86 1.39
CA ALA A 654 -18.06 -9.67 1.05
C ALA A 654 -18.59 -11.04 0.63
N ASN A 655 -18.12 -11.57 -0.51
CA ASN A 655 -18.26 -12.99 -0.75
C ASN A 655 -17.57 -13.70 0.42
N ASP A 656 -18.20 -14.72 0.99
CA ASP A 656 -17.74 -15.39 2.20
C ASP A 656 -16.24 -15.79 2.10
N ALA A 657 -15.52 -15.66 3.22
CA ALA A 657 -14.07 -15.84 3.37
C ALA A 657 -13.15 -14.72 2.83
N ARG A 658 -13.29 -13.48 3.36
CA ARG A 658 -12.21 -12.45 3.31
C ARG A 658 -12.35 -11.26 4.28
N CYS A 659 -12.33 -11.51 5.59
CA CYS A 659 -12.18 -10.46 6.62
C CYS A 659 -11.14 -10.81 7.69
N ASP A 660 -9.90 -11.08 7.27
CA ASP A 660 -8.74 -11.05 8.17
C ASP A 660 -7.95 -9.76 7.92
N VAL A 661 -8.15 -8.77 8.80
CA VAL A 661 -7.33 -7.56 8.85
C VAL A 661 -6.01 -7.93 9.51
N GLN A 662 -4.93 -8.03 8.73
CA GLN A 662 -3.59 -8.10 9.27
C GLN A 662 -2.60 -7.43 8.32
N LEU A 663 -1.65 -6.71 8.91
CA LEU A 663 -0.78 -5.82 8.18
C LEU A 663 0.45 -6.54 7.66
N LEU A 664 0.87 -6.13 6.47
CA LEU A 664 2.27 -5.85 6.18
C LEU A 664 2.37 -4.67 5.20
N ASN A 665 3.12 -3.65 5.61
CA ASN A 665 3.95 -2.92 4.65
C ASN A 665 4.94 -3.95 4.11
N ASP A 666 5.00 -4.14 2.80
CA ASP A 666 6.30 -4.24 2.12
C ASP A 666 6.16 -4.08 0.61
N LEU A 667 7.16 -3.40 0.07
CA LEU A 667 7.31 -2.99 -1.32
C LEU A 667 7.06 -4.15 -2.29
N ARG A 668 6.01 -4.03 -3.10
CA ARG A 668 6.00 -4.63 -4.43
C ARG A 668 5.71 -3.57 -5.47
N VAL A 669 6.72 -3.41 -6.33
CA VAL A 669 6.63 -2.80 -7.66
C VAL A 669 5.30 -3.17 -8.30
N THR A 670 4.67 -2.18 -8.92
CA THR A 670 3.48 -2.33 -9.75
C THR A 670 3.57 -3.58 -10.62
N SER A 671 2.87 -4.64 -10.23
CA SER A 671 2.51 -5.70 -11.16
C SER A 671 1.62 -5.04 -12.21
N SER A 672 2.23 -4.75 -13.35
CA SER A 672 1.56 -4.23 -14.54
C SER A 672 0.44 -5.20 -14.91
N GLY A 673 -0.78 -4.91 -14.45
CA GLY A 673 -1.94 -5.57 -14.99
C GLY A 673 -1.92 -5.33 -16.49
N SER A 674 -2.01 -6.40 -17.28
CA SER A 674 -2.20 -6.32 -18.72
C SER A 674 -3.59 -5.77 -19.02
N GLN A 675 -3.82 -4.50 -18.70
CA GLN A 675 -4.83 -3.72 -19.37
C GLN A 675 -4.40 -3.66 -20.84
N VAL A 676 -5.30 -4.10 -21.72
CA VAL A 676 -5.29 -3.68 -23.11
C VAL A 676 -5.44 -2.16 -23.08
N THR A 677 -4.33 -1.43 -23.15
CA THR A 677 -4.33 0.02 -23.00
C THR A 677 -5.11 0.61 -24.16
N ALA A 678 -6.32 1.10 -23.89
CA ALA A 678 -7.16 1.70 -24.91
C ALA A 678 -6.39 2.84 -25.60
N ASP A 679 -6.52 2.93 -26.93
CA ASP A 679 -5.85 3.96 -27.71
C ASP A 679 -6.33 5.34 -27.25
N GLN A 680 -5.44 6.10 -26.61
CA GLN A 680 -5.74 7.38 -26.02
C GLN A 680 -6.10 8.44 -27.07
N SER A 681 -5.75 8.24 -28.34
CA SER A 681 -6.19 9.09 -29.45
C SER A 681 -7.68 8.93 -29.78
N GLN A 682 -8.29 7.81 -29.39
CA GLN A 682 -9.73 7.54 -29.57
C GLN A 682 -10.57 7.97 -28.35
N ARG A 683 -9.96 8.60 -27.33
CA ARG A 683 -10.64 9.03 -26.11
C ARG A 683 -11.80 9.99 -26.44
N PRO A 684 -13.05 9.68 -26.03
CA PRO A 684 -14.20 10.53 -26.34
C PRO A 684 -14.20 11.79 -25.47
N PHE A 685 -14.26 12.97 -26.09
CA PHE A 685 -14.29 14.25 -25.38
C PHE A 685 -15.41 14.32 -24.33
N THR A 686 -15.08 14.80 -23.12
CA THR A 686 -16.06 15.01 -22.05
C THR A 686 -15.69 16.24 -21.24
N SER A 687 -16.56 17.26 -21.26
CA SER A 687 -16.44 18.42 -20.38
C SER A 687 -17.81 18.81 -19.81
N LEU A 688 -17.82 19.42 -18.63
CA LEU A 688 -18.99 19.95 -17.94
C LEU A 688 -18.64 21.29 -17.29
N ILE A 689 -18.97 22.37 -17.98
CA ILE A 689 -18.90 23.74 -17.47
C ILE A 689 -20.30 24.13 -17.02
N ILE A 690 -20.47 24.58 -15.78
CA ILE A 690 -21.76 25.13 -15.33
C ILE A 690 -21.98 26.50 -16.00
N SER A 691 -22.95 26.57 -16.90
CA SER A 691 -23.36 27.83 -17.52
C SER A 691 -23.93 28.79 -16.47
N ALA A 692 -23.29 29.94 -16.27
CA ALA A 692 -23.77 30.96 -15.34
C ALA A 692 -25.07 31.63 -15.85
N GLN A 693 -26.23 31.10 -15.43
CA GLN A 693 -27.53 31.72 -15.67
C GLN A 693 -28.34 31.82 -14.37
N ASN A 694 -28.21 32.96 -13.70
CA ASN A 694 -29.33 33.81 -13.25
C ASN A 694 -28.80 34.96 -12.39
N LYS A 695 -28.49 36.10 -13.03
CA LYS A 695 -28.27 37.39 -12.35
C LYS A 695 -29.22 38.50 -12.83
N ASP A 696 -30.29 38.12 -13.53
CA ASP A 696 -31.30 39.01 -14.11
C ASP A 696 -32.67 38.94 -13.40
N VAL A 697 -32.66 39.05 -12.06
CA VAL A 697 -33.82 39.59 -11.31
C VAL A 697 -33.29 40.37 -10.11
N MET A 698 -33.20 41.71 -10.25
CA MET A 698 -33.28 42.76 -9.20
C MET A 698 -32.79 44.09 -9.80
N ASN A 699 -33.57 44.61 -10.75
CA ASN A 699 -33.49 46.00 -11.20
C ASN A 699 -34.89 46.62 -11.01
N LEU A 700 -35.20 46.97 -9.76
CA LEU A 700 -36.25 47.92 -9.33
C LEU A 700 -36.14 48.18 -7.81
#